data_AF-A0A940KU81-F1
#
_entry.id   AF-A0A940KU81-F1
#
_cell.length_a   1.000
_cell.length_b   1.000
_cell.length_c   1.000
_cell.angle_alpha   90.00
_cell.angle_beta   90.00
_cell.angle_gamma   90.00
#
_symmetry.space_group_name_H-M   'P 1'
#
loop_
_entity.id
_entity.type
_entity.pdbx_description
1 polymer ?
#
loop_
_entity_poly.entity_id
_entity_poly.type
_entity_poly.pdbx_seq_one_letter_code
_entity_poly.pdbx_strand_id
1 'polypeptide(L)'
;MRSTTLLRFFAALAALVATPAFADYVIAPSGGDISGARLSAQLADGDVTLTAASGDVVVADTVNWSAHTLTLSAPSGSVNVNAVMTASGSAGLSLETDASEADGGVVMALTAGGFTGRVDFTGTGQSYRVNGTAYTLIHTLAELEAIRPASGAITGTYALAADVDWSGAASQTPLGTLGGSGRLDGLGHQLLHLAIPGNTDDTGLFSSADGGAVIRNLGVRGGSVSGGGWVGTLVGNSSGVIAHVYSTADVSGTLFVGGLVGFHQGSGSLIADAWAGGNVTGTGAVGGLVGTTYPGSAIDNVWASGNVTGTASSIGGLVGTADLGSTLRNAYATGNVTGSLEVGGLVGYNHQGLVEHVFASGSVSASSNSYVGGLVGHNETGAGGSVSDGWFASDTSGAHPDNGVGTAISLANLILALPGGFDATVWANQNGRTTPYLKSLPGAVYVKAESASAADAQVYTPVITLEQLQAITDDLAGHFALFNDIDATITRTWNGGAGFVPIGNCSGGFDGRFDGLGHVVGGLFIHRVDAICVGLFGGLGIGGVVRNVGVDDGAIAGGIAVGGLVGYNDAGEISNAYAAVAVAAGESGGGLVGFTTGNVGNAYATGSVTVSGEDAGGLTGGNRGVIRHVWASGPVTGGGSNVGGLVGLAMNGTVTDSHWDRFSTGQGDGVGVVSAGANVSNITAVTSDPAQSAAANYAFMQGAYASLDFGGTWTAFDGTRPFLQGEWQTTLTNAHQLQLMSLKLDAAYVLGRHVDAGETGRNDGTAANSNGMWAQTGFMRVGTDGSRFLGSLDGQYHVISGLTINRPAIDSWVGLFGKTGGVIVKNLGMAHVSITGTQEVGGLIGLSQGAVVSNVYVTGSVSGTGAVGGIIGAMQGGSLSNAYASADVSSTGPYVGGVLGGNAGNLHDVYATGSVSGPNAAGLVGYNADASGGLIGNGFWNIDLVGQGVGTADTAGGLSAGTAGLSSSRWLSQGPVATGLWNPANGWVPGYPYPVLNGFPYVLVLAHGAHVTQGVPAVTVDSYSVVDQDGNDAGAWVDGAPTWFADPGLAAGAVAHVGGAGVTLAAAYPFHQLTYLGAGVVQSSSTANLTLTLTQGSPDYVTYGRIVDYVVTLSNSGSATATGHAVQASFGGGADVGAATWQCIAGSVEAACATAGNGPIDDAVTIPPGVSMTWLIHVPVATATQAGTLDFEFSAEGLDPVVDHATIVLFRDGFDGVQDTILAR
;
A
#
# COMPACT_ATOMS: atom_id res chain seq x y z
N MET A 1 17.30 0.04 52.13
CA MET A 1 17.47 -1.20 51.35
C MET A 1 16.21 -1.47 50.53
N ARG A 2 16.00 -0.71 49.45
CA ARG A 2 14.98 -0.94 48.40
C ARG A 2 15.33 -0.02 47.23
N SER A 3 16.25 -0.40 46.35
CA SER A 3 16.52 0.35 45.10
C SER A 3 17.45 -0.43 44.14
N THR A 4 17.00 -1.60 43.70
CA THR A 4 17.64 -2.34 42.59
C THR A 4 16.61 -3.10 41.76
N THR A 5 15.54 -3.58 42.40
CA THR A 5 14.44 -4.30 41.70
C THR A 5 13.55 -3.36 40.88
N LEU A 6 13.25 -2.14 41.37
CA LEU A 6 12.45 -1.16 40.61
C LEU A 6 13.19 -0.60 39.39
N LEU A 7 14.51 -0.37 39.50
CA LEU A 7 15.32 0.11 38.39
C LEU A 7 15.49 -0.97 37.30
N ARG A 8 15.55 -2.25 37.68
CA ARG A 8 15.53 -3.37 36.71
C ARG A 8 14.16 -3.56 36.07
N PHE A 9 13.06 -3.27 36.79
CA PHE A 9 11.71 -3.30 36.23
C PHE A 9 11.49 -2.16 35.22
N PHE A 10 11.97 -0.95 35.49
CA PHE A 10 11.93 0.16 34.53
C PHE A 10 12.94 0.02 33.39
N ALA A 11 14.10 -0.61 33.61
CA ALA A 11 15.04 -0.93 32.53
C ALA A 11 14.54 -2.08 31.63
N ALA A 12 13.82 -3.06 32.18
CA ALA A 12 13.15 -4.11 31.40
C ALA A 12 11.94 -3.56 30.63
N LEU A 13 11.18 -2.62 31.21
CA LEU A 13 10.07 -1.94 30.53
C LEU A 13 10.57 -0.94 29.46
N ALA A 14 11.69 -0.27 29.69
CA ALA A 14 12.35 0.58 28.69
C ALA A 14 13.05 -0.23 27.59
N ALA A 15 13.53 -1.44 27.89
CA ALA A 15 14.04 -2.39 26.89
C ALA A 15 12.91 -3.05 26.06
N LEU A 16 11.71 -3.21 26.63
CA LEU A 16 10.53 -3.72 25.92
C LEU A 16 9.87 -2.67 25.00
N VAL A 17 10.19 -1.38 25.20
CA VAL A 17 9.72 -0.26 24.36
C VAL A 17 10.81 0.18 23.34
N ALA A 18 11.96 -0.50 23.32
CA ALA A 18 13.09 -0.17 22.45
C ALA A 18 13.80 -1.41 21.87
N THR A 19 13.06 -2.49 21.58
CA THR A 19 13.57 -3.48 20.62
C THR A 19 13.50 -2.86 19.23
N PRO A 20 14.61 -2.75 18.47
CA PRO A 20 14.50 -2.49 17.05
C PRO A 20 13.59 -3.58 16.46
N ALA A 21 12.60 -3.19 15.68
CA ALA A 21 11.75 -4.15 14.98
C ALA A 21 12.67 -5.13 14.23
N PHE A 22 12.41 -6.43 14.35
CA PHE A 22 13.00 -7.39 13.45
C PHE A 22 12.64 -6.96 12.03
N ALA A 23 13.64 -6.76 11.17
CA ALA A 23 13.41 -6.41 9.78
C ALA A 23 13.28 -7.70 8.98
N ASP A 24 12.04 -8.05 8.63
CA ASP A 24 11.75 -9.06 7.62
C ASP A 24 12.26 -8.56 6.25
N TYR A 25 12.54 -9.49 5.34
CA TYR A 25 12.81 -9.20 3.94
C TYR A 25 11.62 -9.63 3.09
N VAL A 26 10.88 -8.68 2.55
CA VAL A 26 9.59 -8.91 1.89
C VAL A 26 9.71 -8.77 0.38
N ILE A 27 9.44 -9.85 -0.35
CA ILE A 27 9.27 -9.83 -1.80
C ILE A 27 7.79 -9.55 -2.08
N ALA A 28 7.43 -8.36 -2.58
CA ALA A 28 6.03 -7.97 -2.81
C ALA A 28 5.88 -7.11 -4.07
N PRO A 29 4.69 -7.10 -4.72
CA PRO A 29 4.46 -6.28 -5.92
C PRO A 29 4.66 -4.77 -5.67
N SER A 30 4.44 -4.32 -4.42
CA SER A 30 4.67 -2.96 -3.95
C SER A 30 4.84 -2.94 -2.43
N GLY A 31 5.64 -2.01 -1.89
CA GLY A 31 5.81 -1.84 -0.44
C GLY A 31 6.69 -2.90 0.25
N GLY A 32 7.22 -3.87 -0.50
CA GLY A 32 8.27 -4.79 -0.05
C GLY A 32 9.69 -4.28 -0.38
N ASP A 33 10.70 -5.06 -0.01
CA ASP A 33 12.12 -4.80 -0.26
C ASP A 33 12.54 -5.07 -1.71
N ILE A 34 11.80 -5.95 -2.42
CA ILE A 34 12.00 -6.24 -3.84
C ILE A 34 10.71 -6.80 -4.48
N SER A 35 10.40 -6.47 -5.72
CA SER A 35 9.34 -7.15 -6.46
C SER A 35 9.75 -8.53 -6.97
N GLY A 36 8.76 -9.43 -7.13
CA GLY A 36 8.98 -10.75 -7.70
C GLY A 36 9.44 -10.68 -9.16
N ALA A 37 8.98 -9.67 -9.91
CA ALA A 37 9.47 -9.37 -11.25
C ALA A 37 10.97 -9.01 -11.27
N ARG A 38 11.43 -8.14 -10.35
CA ARG A 38 12.85 -7.79 -10.24
C ARG A 38 13.69 -9.02 -9.90
N LEU A 39 13.25 -9.78 -8.90
CA LEU A 39 13.96 -10.98 -8.48
C LEU A 39 14.09 -12.00 -9.63
N SER A 40 13.01 -12.19 -10.38
CA SER A 40 13.00 -13.05 -11.58
C SER A 40 14.00 -12.58 -12.64
N ALA A 41 14.12 -11.26 -12.86
CA ALA A 41 15.10 -10.70 -13.78
C ALA A 41 16.54 -10.88 -13.29
N GLN A 42 16.82 -10.68 -12.01
CA GLN A 42 18.15 -10.91 -11.43
C GLN A 42 18.58 -12.39 -11.57
N LEU A 43 17.65 -13.33 -11.39
CA LEU A 43 17.88 -14.77 -11.56
C LEU A 43 18.13 -15.18 -13.02
N ALA A 44 17.79 -14.34 -13.99
CA ALA A 44 18.16 -14.58 -15.38
C ALA A 44 19.67 -14.37 -15.63
N ASP A 45 20.30 -13.49 -14.86
CA ASP A 45 21.69 -13.07 -15.03
C ASP A 45 22.68 -13.79 -14.09
N GLY A 46 22.21 -14.30 -12.95
CA GLY A 46 23.07 -15.01 -12.00
C GLY A 46 22.34 -15.57 -10.78
N ASP A 47 23.09 -16.20 -9.88
CA ASP A 47 22.58 -16.63 -8.58
C ASP A 47 22.22 -15.41 -7.71
N VAL A 48 21.12 -15.48 -6.97
CA VAL A 48 20.65 -14.40 -6.09
C VAL A 48 20.52 -14.91 -4.65
N THR A 49 21.00 -14.13 -3.69
CA THR A 49 20.81 -14.40 -2.26
C THR A 49 20.11 -13.23 -1.60
N LEU A 50 18.95 -13.49 -1.01
CA LEU A 50 18.19 -12.53 -0.20
C LEU A 50 18.33 -12.93 1.27
N THR A 51 18.65 -11.97 2.14
CA THR A 51 18.94 -12.25 3.56
C THR A 51 18.17 -11.34 4.50
N ALA A 52 17.30 -11.93 5.31
CA ALA A 52 16.73 -11.29 6.48
C ALA A 52 17.67 -11.53 7.67
N ALA A 53 18.37 -10.48 8.11
CA ALA A 53 19.45 -10.62 9.11
C ALA A 53 18.95 -10.96 10.53
N SER A 54 17.69 -10.64 10.84
CA SER A 54 17.08 -10.94 12.13
C SER A 54 15.58 -11.26 12.08
N GLY A 55 14.94 -11.24 10.90
CA GLY A 55 13.51 -11.50 10.70
C GLY A 55 13.27 -12.61 9.68
N ASP A 56 12.06 -12.67 9.15
CA ASP A 56 11.64 -13.66 8.16
C ASP A 56 11.94 -13.21 6.72
N VAL A 57 12.02 -14.14 5.79
CA VAL A 57 11.89 -13.83 4.36
C VAL A 57 10.46 -14.12 3.92
N VAL A 58 9.74 -13.13 3.41
CA VAL A 58 8.33 -13.26 3.01
C VAL A 58 8.21 -13.13 1.49
N VAL A 59 7.70 -14.15 0.81
CA VAL A 59 7.45 -14.15 -0.64
C VAL A 59 5.97 -13.89 -0.91
N ALA A 60 5.59 -12.63 -1.08
CA ALA A 60 4.22 -12.19 -1.35
C ALA A 60 3.97 -11.80 -2.83
N ASP A 61 4.94 -12.06 -3.72
CA ASP A 61 4.81 -11.85 -5.17
C ASP A 61 5.24 -13.10 -5.96
N THR A 62 4.79 -13.21 -7.19
CA THR A 62 5.15 -14.30 -8.09
C THR A 62 6.62 -14.19 -8.53
N VAL A 63 7.36 -15.29 -8.45
CA VAL A 63 8.77 -15.37 -8.89
C VAL A 63 8.92 -16.50 -9.91
N ASN A 64 9.45 -16.21 -11.10
CA ASN A 64 9.63 -17.20 -12.17
C ASN A 64 11.10 -17.21 -12.64
N TRP A 65 11.75 -18.37 -12.64
CA TRP A 65 13.13 -18.50 -13.14
C TRP A 65 13.40 -19.87 -13.78
N SER A 66 14.42 -19.93 -14.64
CA SER A 66 14.72 -21.12 -15.47
C SER A 66 16.17 -21.62 -15.39
N ALA A 67 17.04 -20.84 -14.76
CA ALA A 67 18.45 -21.13 -14.52
C ALA A 67 18.88 -20.43 -13.23
N HIS A 68 20.10 -20.70 -12.75
CA HIS A 68 20.67 -20.15 -11.52
C HIS A 68 19.92 -20.55 -10.24
N THR A 69 20.52 -20.22 -9.10
CA THR A 69 20.03 -20.56 -7.76
C THR A 69 19.49 -19.32 -7.07
N LEU A 70 18.23 -19.39 -6.64
CA LEU A 70 17.68 -18.47 -5.65
C LEU A 70 17.97 -18.99 -4.25
N THR A 71 18.64 -18.18 -3.43
CA THR A 71 18.86 -18.44 -2.01
C THR A 71 18.04 -17.47 -1.17
N LEU A 72 17.09 -17.99 -0.40
CA LEU A 72 16.33 -17.21 0.59
C LEU A 72 16.85 -17.56 1.98
N SER A 73 17.44 -16.59 2.67
CA SER A 73 18.15 -16.79 3.93
C SER A 73 17.53 -16.00 5.08
N ALA A 74 16.89 -16.69 6.02
CA ALA A 74 16.42 -16.19 7.31
C ALA A 74 17.05 -17.02 8.45
N PRO A 75 18.34 -16.80 8.81
CA PRO A 75 19.07 -17.68 9.74
C PRO A 75 18.53 -17.70 11.17
N SER A 76 17.69 -16.73 11.53
CA SER A 76 17.02 -16.59 12.81
C SER A 76 15.49 -16.41 12.65
N GLY A 77 14.95 -16.86 11.53
CA GLY A 77 13.54 -16.75 11.18
C GLY A 77 13.11 -17.83 10.19
N SER A 78 11.94 -17.62 9.60
CA SER A 78 11.33 -18.51 8.61
C SER A 78 11.38 -17.94 7.20
N VAL A 79 11.28 -18.81 6.20
CA VAL A 79 10.95 -18.44 4.83
C VAL A 79 9.47 -18.72 4.61
N ASN A 80 8.68 -17.66 4.50
CA ASN A 80 7.23 -17.67 4.33
C ASN A 80 6.88 -17.43 2.85
N VAL A 81 6.49 -18.46 2.13
CA VAL A 81 6.05 -18.35 0.73
C VAL A 81 4.54 -18.16 0.70
N ASN A 82 4.10 -16.95 0.36
CA ASN A 82 2.68 -16.55 0.33
C ASN A 82 2.09 -16.49 -1.09
N ALA A 83 2.95 -16.46 -2.11
CA ALA A 83 2.60 -16.45 -3.52
C ALA A 83 3.23 -17.65 -4.28
N VAL A 84 2.96 -17.76 -5.58
CA VAL A 84 3.49 -18.86 -6.40
C VAL A 84 4.90 -18.55 -6.90
N MET A 85 5.81 -19.51 -6.71
CA MET A 85 7.17 -19.49 -7.26
C MET A 85 7.32 -20.61 -8.29
N THR A 86 7.79 -20.32 -9.50
CA THR A 86 7.96 -21.34 -10.55
C THR A 86 9.43 -21.49 -10.96
N ALA A 87 9.98 -22.68 -10.70
CA ALA A 87 11.32 -23.09 -11.11
C ALA A 87 11.25 -24.02 -12.34
N SER A 88 11.91 -23.62 -13.42
CA SER A 88 12.00 -24.38 -14.68
C SER A 88 13.45 -24.68 -15.09
N GLY A 89 13.65 -25.46 -16.16
CA GLY A 89 14.99 -25.69 -16.73
C GLY A 89 16.00 -26.28 -15.72
N SER A 90 17.08 -25.54 -15.45
CA SER A 90 18.13 -25.93 -14.49
C SER A 90 18.12 -25.07 -13.22
N ALA A 91 16.99 -24.46 -12.89
CA ALA A 91 16.81 -23.60 -11.73
C ALA A 91 17.07 -24.34 -10.40
N GLY A 92 17.73 -23.65 -9.46
CA GLY A 92 17.90 -24.08 -8.08
C GLY A 92 17.10 -23.21 -7.11
N LEU A 93 16.59 -23.80 -6.04
CA LEU A 93 16.08 -23.11 -4.85
C LEU A 93 16.82 -23.62 -3.62
N SER A 94 17.41 -22.70 -2.86
CA SER A 94 18.05 -22.97 -1.58
C SER A 94 17.39 -22.13 -0.49
N LEU A 95 16.87 -22.77 0.54
CA LEU A 95 16.28 -22.09 1.70
C LEU A 95 17.23 -22.26 2.89
N GLU A 96 17.58 -21.16 3.53
CA GLU A 96 18.37 -21.13 4.76
C GLU A 96 17.48 -20.52 5.86
N THR A 97 17.16 -21.29 6.88
CA THR A 97 16.17 -20.96 7.91
C THR A 97 16.76 -21.16 9.29
N ASP A 98 16.08 -20.72 10.35
CA ASP A 98 16.46 -21.10 11.70
C ASP A 98 16.35 -22.62 11.87
N ALA A 99 17.49 -23.29 11.96
CA ALA A 99 17.56 -24.73 12.16
C ALA A 99 17.06 -25.19 13.54
N SER A 100 16.75 -24.26 14.44
CA SER A 100 16.11 -24.52 15.73
C SER A 100 14.58 -24.67 15.63
N GLU A 101 13.97 -24.21 14.53
CA GLU A 101 12.55 -24.42 14.25
C GLU A 101 12.24 -25.89 14.01
N ALA A 102 11.21 -26.40 14.68
CA ALA A 102 10.90 -27.82 14.71
C ALA A 102 10.50 -28.36 13.32
N ASP A 103 9.80 -27.55 12.52
CA ASP A 103 9.39 -27.85 11.15
C ASP A 103 10.45 -27.48 10.10
N GLY A 104 11.56 -26.86 10.53
CA GLY A 104 12.63 -26.36 9.68
C GLY A 104 12.35 -25.01 9.02
N GLY A 105 11.37 -24.22 9.50
CA GLY A 105 11.18 -22.81 9.15
C GLY A 105 10.85 -22.52 7.69
N VAL A 106 10.22 -23.45 6.97
CA VAL A 106 9.74 -23.21 5.59
C VAL A 106 8.24 -23.36 5.57
N VAL A 107 7.56 -22.26 5.30
CA VAL A 107 6.13 -22.14 5.44
C VAL A 107 5.52 -21.81 4.09
N MET A 108 4.52 -22.57 3.68
CA MET A 108 3.67 -22.25 2.53
C MET A 108 2.35 -21.70 3.06
N ALA A 109 1.94 -20.51 2.61
CA ALA A 109 0.71 -19.90 3.08
C ALA A 109 -0.49 -20.83 2.85
N LEU A 110 -1.18 -21.14 3.94
CA LEU A 110 -2.27 -22.09 3.99
C LEU A 110 -3.55 -21.39 4.46
N THR A 111 -4.66 -21.74 3.84
CA THR A 111 -6.01 -21.25 4.19
C THR A 111 -6.98 -22.42 4.33
N ALA A 112 -8.22 -22.16 4.75
CA ALA A 112 -9.30 -23.15 4.67
C ALA A 112 -9.54 -23.70 3.26
N GLY A 113 -9.20 -22.93 2.21
CA GLY A 113 -9.31 -23.34 0.81
C GLY A 113 -8.13 -24.15 0.29
N GLY A 114 -7.11 -24.39 1.13
CA GLY A 114 -5.82 -24.97 0.72
C GLY A 114 -4.71 -23.93 0.61
N PHE A 115 -3.60 -24.30 -0.01
CA PHE A 115 -2.42 -23.45 -0.12
C PHE A 115 -2.61 -22.33 -1.14
N THR A 116 -2.23 -21.12 -0.76
CA THR A 116 -2.11 -19.95 -1.63
C THR A 116 -0.65 -19.69 -2.02
N GLY A 117 0.29 -20.04 -1.14
CA GLY A 117 1.71 -20.07 -1.44
C GLY A 117 2.15 -21.45 -1.94
N ARG A 118 2.99 -21.50 -2.98
CA ARG A 118 3.41 -22.75 -3.62
C ARG A 118 4.72 -22.59 -4.37
N VAL A 119 5.52 -23.67 -4.43
CA VAL A 119 6.72 -23.73 -5.27
C VAL A 119 6.59 -24.83 -6.32
N ASP A 120 6.37 -24.44 -7.58
CA ASP A 120 6.23 -25.36 -8.71
C ASP A 120 7.61 -25.69 -9.32
N PHE A 121 7.97 -26.97 -9.35
CA PHE A 121 9.13 -27.46 -10.11
C PHE A 121 8.64 -28.19 -11.37
N THR A 122 8.81 -27.56 -12.52
CA THR A 122 8.16 -27.99 -13.78
C THR A 122 8.86 -29.13 -14.54
N GLY A 123 9.98 -29.64 -14.04
CA GLY A 123 10.79 -30.65 -14.72
C GLY A 123 11.83 -31.31 -13.80
N THR A 124 12.73 -32.11 -14.38
CA THR A 124 13.71 -32.92 -13.62
C THR A 124 15.12 -32.32 -13.53
N GLY A 125 15.35 -31.14 -14.11
CA GLY A 125 16.66 -30.47 -14.14
C GLY A 125 16.90 -29.55 -12.93
N GLN A 126 15.86 -29.34 -12.13
CA GLN A 126 15.84 -28.41 -11.02
C GLN A 126 16.38 -29.03 -9.73
N SER A 127 16.75 -28.16 -8.77
CA SER A 127 17.23 -28.60 -7.46
C SER A 127 16.59 -27.83 -6.33
N TYR A 128 16.31 -28.52 -5.23
CA TYR A 128 15.75 -27.95 -4.00
C TYR A 128 16.61 -28.33 -2.79
N ARG A 129 16.96 -27.33 -1.97
CA ARG A 129 17.74 -27.50 -0.75
C ARG A 129 17.15 -26.71 0.41
N VAL A 130 17.24 -27.28 1.61
CA VAL A 130 16.93 -26.58 2.88
C VAL A 130 18.08 -26.80 3.84
N ASN A 131 18.67 -25.71 4.34
CA ASN A 131 19.82 -25.74 5.25
C ASN A 131 20.94 -26.66 4.73
N GLY A 132 21.24 -26.54 3.42
CA GLY A 132 22.23 -27.35 2.70
C GLY A 132 21.80 -28.78 2.33
N THR A 133 20.71 -29.30 2.90
CA THR A 133 20.19 -30.65 2.64
C THR A 133 19.39 -30.69 1.35
N ALA A 134 19.77 -31.54 0.40
CA ALA A 134 19.05 -31.69 -0.88
C ALA A 134 17.78 -32.53 -0.71
N TYR A 135 16.73 -32.19 -1.46
CA TYR A 135 15.47 -32.92 -1.51
C TYR A 135 15.29 -33.60 -2.87
N THR A 136 14.71 -34.80 -2.84
CA THR A 136 14.28 -35.50 -4.05
C THR A 136 12.91 -34.97 -4.46
N LEU A 137 12.81 -34.39 -5.66
CA LEU A 137 11.55 -33.88 -6.21
C LEU A 137 10.67 -35.03 -6.72
N ILE A 138 9.38 -34.99 -6.38
CA ILE A 138 8.35 -35.96 -6.76
C ILE A 138 7.32 -35.24 -7.63
N HIS A 139 7.21 -35.62 -8.91
CA HIS A 139 6.26 -35.05 -9.86
C HIS A 139 5.06 -35.97 -10.12
N THR A 140 5.20 -37.26 -9.84
CA THR A 140 4.21 -38.26 -10.23
C THR A 140 3.88 -39.22 -9.09
N LEU A 141 2.71 -39.84 -9.19
CA LEU A 141 2.29 -40.89 -8.26
C LEU A 141 3.28 -42.07 -8.21
N ALA A 142 3.85 -42.45 -9.36
CA ALA A 142 4.81 -43.54 -9.43
C ALA A 142 6.11 -43.24 -8.66
N GLU A 143 6.57 -41.99 -8.71
CA GLU A 143 7.73 -41.54 -7.92
C GLU A 143 7.41 -41.51 -6.42
N LEU A 144 6.19 -41.09 -6.05
CA LEU A 144 5.73 -41.13 -4.66
C LEU A 144 5.64 -42.56 -4.14
N GLU A 145 5.10 -43.50 -4.91
CA GLU A 145 5.05 -44.91 -4.53
C GLU A 145 6.44 -45.54 -4.45
N ALA A 146 7.40 -45.07 -5.24
CA ALA A 146 8.77 -45.57 -5.27
C ALA A 146 9.59 -45.22 -4.01
N ILE A 147 9.10 -44.32 -3.13
CA ILE A 147 9.78 -44.04 -1.85
C ILE A 147 9.63 -45.21 -0.86
N ARG A 148 8.70 -46.13 -1.11
CA ARG A 148 8.50 -47.31 -0.25
C ARG A 148 9.81 -48.10 -0.14
N PRO A 149 10.33 -48.34 1.08
CA PRO A 149 11.56 -49.09 1.24
C PRO A 149 11.30 -50.58 1.02
N ALA A 150 12.28 -51.30 0.49
CA ALA A 150 12.21 -52.77 0.39
C ALA A 150 12.19 -53.44 1.79
N SER A 151 12.75 -52.77 2.81
CA SER A 151 12.70 -53.14 4.23
C SER A 151 13.11 -51.95 5.10
N GLY A 152 12.51 -51.78 6.29
CA GLY A 152 12.88 -50.72 7.24
C GLY A 152 12.08 -49.42 7.08
N ALA A 153 12.60 -48.31 7.61
CA ALA A 153 11.97 -47.00 7.57
C ALA A 153 12.47 -46.13 6.40
N ILE A 154 11.66 -45.18 5.96
CA ILE A 154 11.99 -44.14 4.98
C ILE A 154 12.87 -43.08 5.67
N THR A 155 14.12 -42.93 5.24
CA THR A 155 15.09 -41.99 5.86
C THR A 155 15.50 -40.83 4.96
N GLY A 156 15.02 -40.80 3.71
CA GLY A 156 15.31 -39.76 2.72
C GLY A 156 14.50 -38.46 2.90
N THR A 157 14.89 -37.44 2.14
CA THR A 157 14.23 -36.13 2.05
C THR A 157 13.54 -35.99 0.71
N TYR A 158 12.24 -35.72 0.72
CA TYR A 158 11.37 -35.70 -0.44
C TYR A 158 10.54 -34.44 -0.49
N ALA A 159 10.32 -33.89 -1.67
CA ALA A 159 9.44 -32.75 -1.87
C ALA A 159 8.49 -32.99 -3.05
N LEU A 160 7.20 -32.66 -2.90
CA LEU A 160 6.28 -32.66 -4.04
C LEU A 160 6.60 -31.46 -4.93
N ALA A 161 6.68 -31.71 -6.23
CA ALA A 161 6.92 -30.70 -7.26
C ALA A 161 5.66 -30.36 -8.08
N ALA A 162 4.59 -31.13 -7.86
CA ALA A 162 3.28 -31.00 -8.48
C ALA A 162 2.23 -31.65 -7.58
N ASP A 163 0.95 -31.33 -7.81
CA ASP A 163 -0.15 -32.09 -7.22
C ASP A 163 -0.14 -33.54 -7.74
N VAL A 164 -0.46 -34.50 -6.88
CA VAL A 164 -0.41 -35.94 -7.19
C VAL A 164 -1.78 -36.57 -6.92
N ASP A 165 -2.40 -37.16 -7.94
CA ASP A 165 -3.67 -37.88 -7.80
C ASP A 165 -3.44 -39.35 -7.44
N TRP A 166 -3.98 -39.79 -6.30
CA TRP A 166 -3.85 -41.15 -5.78
C TRP A 166 -4.82 -42.14 -6.44
N SER A 167 -5.79 -41.68 -7.23
CA SER A 167 -6.80 -42.54 -7.87
C SER A 167 -6.21 -43.67 -8.72
N GLY A 168 -4.98 -43.49 -9.24
CA GLY A 168 -4.24 -44.47 -10.03
C GLY A 168 -3.22 -45.33 -9.27
N ALA A 169 -3.22 -45.33 -7.94
CA ALA A 169 -2.18 -45.98 -7.13
C ALA A 169 -2.10 -47.49 -7.40
N ALA A 170 -0.87 -48.01 -7.59
CA ALA A 170 -0.64 -49.43 -7.81
C ALA A 170 -0.93 -50.27 -6.55
N SER A 171 -0.78 -49.68 -5.36
CA SER A 171 -1.16 -50.29 -4.08
C SER A 171 -1.78 -49.28 -3.14
N GLN A 172 -3.01 -49.55 -2.69
CA GLN A 172 -3.77 -48.75 -1.73
C GLN A 172 -3.36 -49.08 -0.28
N THR A 173 -2.05 -49.09 -0.01
CA THR A 173 -1.47 -49.34 1.31
C THR A 173 -0.64 -48.14 1.76
N PRO A 174 -0.37 -47.97 3.06
CA PRO A 174 0.57 -46.96 3.53
C PRO A 174 1.92 -47.03 2.80
N LEU A 175 2.63 -45.89 2.73
CA LEU A 175 4.01 -45.81 2.23
C LEU A 175 5.01 -46.47 3.20
N GLY A 176 4.62 -46.66 4.46
CA GLY A 176 5.41 -47.26 5.53
C GLY A 176 5.76 -46.24 6.61
N THR A 177 6.78 -46.56 7.41
CA THR A 177 7.28 -45.69 8.49
C THR A 177 8.21 -44.63 7.93
N LEU A 178 7.94 -43.36 8.22
CA LEU A 178 8.88 -42.26 8.04
C LEU A 178 9.80 -42.22 9.26
N GLY A 179 11.08 -42.58 9.06
CA GLY A 179 12.07 -42.65 10.14
C GLY A 179 12.52 -41.27 10.61
N GLY A 180 13.24 -41.21 11.74
CA GLY A 180 13.59 -39.95 12.42
C GLY A 180 14.50 -38.97 11.67
N SER A 181 15.00 -39.32 10.48
CA SER A 181 15.68 -38.39 9.56
C SER A 181 14.88 -38.08 8.30
N GLY A 182 13.78 -38.80 8.10
CA GLY A 182 12.92 -38.71 6.92
C GLY A 182 12.15 -37.40 6.90
N ARG A 183 12.05 -36.80 5.72
CA ARG A 183 11.31 -35.55 5.52
C ARG A 183 10.44 -35.64 4.29
N LEU A 184 9.21 -35.15 4.40
CA LEU A 184 8.33 -34.89 3.27
C LEU A 184 7.87 -33.43 3.32
N ASP A 185 8.22 -32.67 2.28
CA ASP A 185 7.73 -31.31 2.06
C ASP A 185 6.72 -31.31 0.91
N GLY A 186 5.48 -30.90 1.16
CA GLY A 186 4.51 -30.78 0.09
C GLY A 186 4.73 -29.54 -0.77
N LEU A 187 5.53 -28.55 -0.35
CA LEU A 187 5.76 -27.28 -1.05
C LEU A 187 4.46 -26.56 -1.50
N GLY A 188 3.37 -26.77 -0.76
CA GLY A 188 2.06 -26.22 -1.05
C GLY A 188 1.21 -27.08 -2.01
N HIS A 189 1.70 -28.26 -2.39
CA HIS A 189 0.99 -29.22 -3.25
C HIS A 189 0.04 -30.16 -2.49
N GLN A 190 -0.85 -30.76 -3.26
CA GLN A 190 -1.96 -31.59 -2.80
C GLN A 190 -1.85 -33.02 -3.30
N LEU A 191 -2.20 -33.96 -2.43
CA LEU A 191 -2.60 -35.31 -2.79
C LEU A 191 -4.11 -35.34 -3.02
N LEU A 192 -4.53 -35.70 -4.22
CA LEU A 192 -5.94 -35.80 -4.58
C LEU A 192 -6.43 -37.24 -4.37
N HIS A 193 -7.64 -37.38 -3.84
CA HIS A 193 -8.36 -38.65 -3.76
C HIS A 193 -7.60 -39.80 -3.05
N LEU A 194 -6.90 -39.51 -1.96
CA LEU A 194 -6.16 -40.52 -1.19
C LEU A 194 -7.10 -41.64 -0.71
N ALA A 195 -6.84 -42.88 -1.12
CA ALA A 195 -7.65 -44.03 -0.77
C ALA A 195 -6.78 -45.16 -0.18
N ILE A 196 -6.99 -45.43 1.11
CA ILE A 196 -6.33 -46.52 1.85
C ILE A 196 -7.40 -47.31 2.61
N PRO A 197 -7.94 -48.40 2.03
CA PRO A 197 -8.91 -49.25 2.69
C PRO A 197 -8.22 -50.28 3.59
N GLY A 198 -8.80 -50.60 4.75
CA GLY A 198 -8.22 -51.63 5.60
C GLY A 198 -8.83 -51.74 6.99
N ASN A 199 -8.35 -52.74 7.73
CA ASN A 199 -8.66 -52.96 9.15
C ASN A 199 -7.40 -53.27 9.97
N THR A 200 -6.23 -52.91 9.44
CA THR A 200 -4.93 -53.06 10.12
C THR A 200 -4.61 -51.86 10.97
N ASP A 201 -3.77 -52.04 11.99
CA ASP A 201 -3.29 -50.94 12.81
C ASP A 201 -2.27 -50.06 12.06
N ASP A 202 -2.00 -48.86 12.55
CA ASP A 202 -1.04 -47.89 12.00
C ASP A 202 -1.35 -47.51 10.54
N THR A 203 -2.53 -46.94 10.33
CA THR A 203 -3.03 -46.65 8.98
C THR A 203 -3.09 -45.15 8.69
N GLY A 204 -2.45 -44.75 7.59
CA GLY A 204 -2.45 -43.41 6.99
C GLY A 204 -1.58 -43.41 5.74
N LEU A 205 -1.34 -42.24 5.13
CA LEU A 205 -0.33 -42.10 4.08
C LEU A 205 1.00 -42.72 4.52
N PHE A 206 1.39 -42.45 5.78
CA PHE A 206 2.44 -43.15 6.51
C PHE A 206 1.82 -43.97 7.64
N SER A 207 2.41 -45.14 7.90
CA SER A 207 2.00 -45.94 9.07
C SER A 207 2.45 -45.26 10.36
N SER A 208 3.69 -44.78 10.38
CA SER A 208 4.21 -44.00 11.51
C SER A 208 5.20 -42.91 11.08
N ALA A 209 5.37 -41.90 11.94
CA ALA A 209 6.41 -40.88 11.84
C ALA A 209 7.24 -40.90 13.13
N ASP A 210 8.50 -41.29 13.05
CA ASP A 210 9.38 -41.41 14.21
C ASP A 210 9.92 -40.05 14.67
N GLY A 211 10.42 -39.96 15.91
CA GLY A 211 11.02 -38.74 16.46
C GLY A 211 12.11 -38.16 15.56
N GLY A 212 11.93 -36.90 15.15
CA GLY A 212 12.78 -36.18 14.20
C GLY A 212 12.31 -36.23 12.73
N ALA A 213 11.31 -37.06 12.42
CA ALA A 213 10.65 -37.02 11.12
C ALA A 213 9.86 -35.70 10.94
N VAL A 214 9.83 -35.17 9.72
CA VAL A 214 9.11 -33.93 9.40
C VAL A 214 8.18 -34.16 8.21
N ILE A 215 6.90 -33.83 8.36
CA ILE A 215 5.92 -33.73 7.27
C ILE A 215 5.41 -32.31 7.29
N ARG A 216 5.54 -31.58 6.18
CA ARG A 216 5.09 -30.19 6.12
C ARG A 216 4.52 -29.77 4.78
N ASN A 217 3.78 -28.66 4.76
CA ASN A 217 3.28 -27.98 3.55
C ASN A 217 2.50 -28.89 2.58
N LEU A 218 1.76 -29.87 3.13
CA LEU A 218 1.09 -30.92 2.35
C LEU A 218 -0.43 -30.90 2.56
N GLY A 219 -1.17 -30.91 1.46
CA GLY A 219 -2.62 -31.03 1.47
C GLY A 219 -3.09 -32.41 1.05
N VAL A 220 -4.16 -32.92 1.66
CA VAL A 220 -4.92 -34.07 1.14
C VAL A 220 -6.34 -33.62 0.81
N ARG A 221 -6.71 -33.67 -0.46
CA ARG A 221 -8.02 -33.20 -0.94
C ARG A 221 -8.88 -34.38 -1.39
N GLY A 222 -9.89 -34.68 -0.59
CA GLY A 222 -10.84 -35.77 -0.80
C GLY A 222 -10.20 -37.16 -0.66
N GLY A 223 -11.04 -38.19 -0.79
CA GLY A 223 -10.64 -39.59 -0.59
C GLY A 223 -11.13 -40.15 0.75
N SER A 224 -10.65 -41.34 1.10
CA SER A 224 -11.03 -42.03 2.34
C SER A 224 -9.93 -42.95 2.88
N VAL A 225 -9.75 -42.95 4.20
CA VAL A 225 -8.81 -43.82 4.90
C VAL A 225 -9.57 -44.67 5.93
N SER A 226 -9.34 -45.98 5.94
CA SER A 226 -9.95 -46.89 6.92
C SER A 226 -8.93 -47.87 7.50
N GLY A 227 -8.99 -48.12 8.81
CA GLY A 227 -8.04 -48.99 9.52
C GLY A 227 -8.58 -49.63 10.80
N GLY A 228 -7.75 -50.44 11.46
CA GLY A 228 -8.00 -51.08 12.75
C GLY A 228 -7.79 -50.06 13.88
N GLY A 229 -6.60 -49.98 14.44
CA GLY A 229 -6.17 -48.98 15.41
C GLY A 229 -5.18 -47.97 14.83
N TRP A 230 -5.00 -46.82 15.50
CA TRP A 230 -4.09 -45.75 15.07
C TRP A 230 -4.31 -45.34 13.61
N VAL A 231 -5.45 -44.71 13.35
CA VAL A 231 -5.86 -44.32 11.99
C VAL A 231 -5.87 -42.80 11.86
N GLY A 232 -5.17 -42.29 10.86
CA GLY A 232 -5.19 -40.88 10.46
C GLY A 232 -4.98 -40.74 8.96
N THR A 233 -5.42 -39.63 8.34
CA THR A 233 -5.19 -39.46 6.89
C THR A 233 -3.69 -39.45 6.57
N LEU A 234 -2.90 -38.72 7.36
CA LEU A 234 -1.46 -38.57 7.12
C LEU A 234 -0.67 -39.65 7.84
N VAL A 235 -0.90 -39.85 9.13
CA VAL A 235 -0.07 -40.73 9.96
C VAL A 235 -0.93 -41.53 10.94
N GLY A 236 -0.69 -42.83 11.05
CA GLY A 236 -1.28 -43.64 12.11
C GLY A 236 -0.74 -43.28 13.50
N ASN A 237 0.58 -43.44 13.67
CA ASN A 237 1.32 -43.17 14.92
C ASN A 237 2.45 -42.14 14.71
N SER A 238 2.38 -40.99 15.37
CA SER A 238 3.35 -39.90 15.24
C SER A 238 4.12 -39.66 16.54
N SER A 239 5.43 -39.48 16.37
CA SER A 239 6.33 -38.83 17.33
C SER A 239 7.20 -37.76 16.66
N GLY A 240 6.91 -37.41 15.41
CA GLY A 240 7.59 -36.40 14.62
C GLY A 240 6.91 -35.04 14.63
N VAL A 241 7.27 -34.20 13.66
CA VAL A 241 6.71 -32.88 13.41
C VAL A 241 5.82 -32.92 12.17
N ILE A 242 4.59 -32.44 12.31
CA ILE A 242 3.59 -32.34 11.24
C ILE A 242 3.09 -30.89 11.22
N ALA A 243 3.50 -30.09 10.23
CA ALA A 243 3.26 -28.64 10.25
C ALA A 243 2.74 -28.09 8.91
N HIS A 244 1.84 -27.11 8.92
CA HIS A 244 1.30 -26.53 7.69
C HIS A 244 0.66 -27.60 6.78
N VAL A 245 -0.27 -28.38 7.32
CA VAL A 245 -0.91 -29.49 6.58
C VAL A 245 -2.41 -29.46 6.70
N TYR A 246 -3.10 -30.11 5.76
CA TYR A 246 -4.53 -30.32 5.89
C TYR A 246 -5.04 -31.61 5.26
N SER A 247 -6.24 -32.03 5.67
CA SER A 247 -6.98 -33.12 5.04
C SER A 247 -8.48 -32.82 4.95
N THR A 248 -9.08 -33.12 3.79
CA THR A 248 -10.54 -33.21 3.62
C THR A 248 -11.02 -34.64 3.36
N ALA A 249 -10.15 -35.65 3.54
CA ALA A 249 -10.50 -37.06 3.38
C ALA A 249 -11.29 -37.59 4.58
N ASP A 250 -12.27 -38.45 4.32
CA ASP A 250 -13.02 -39.13 5.39
C ASP A 250 -12.16 -40.22 6.05
N VAL A 251 -12.26 -40.37 7.37
CA VAL A 251 -11.48 -41.36 8.14
C VAL A 251 -12.38 -42.28 8.94
N SER A 252 -12.11 -43.58 8.91
CA SER A 252 -12.81 -44.56 9.75
C SER A 252 -11.86 -45.56 10.45
N GLY A 253 -12.17 -45.95 11.69
CA GLY A 253 -11.37 -46.95 12.39
C GLY A 253 -11.98 -47.50 13.68
N THR A 254 -11.22 -48.31 14.43
CA THR A 254 -11.75 -49.05 15.59
C THR A 254 -11.14 -48.69 16.95
N LEU A 255 -9.86 -48.28 17.04
CA LEU A 255 -9.20 -47.96 18.32
C LEU A 255 -8.97 -46.46 18.54
N PHE A 256 -7.93 -45.87 17.93
CA PHE A 256 -7.66 -44.43 17.99
C PHE A 256 -7.74 -43.87 16.58
N VAL A 257 -8.65 -42.92 16.37
CA VAL A 257 -8.98 -42.43 15.03
C VAL A 257 -8.96 -40.90 15.04
N GLY A 258 -8.12 -40.31 14.21
CA GLY A 258 -8.04 -38.86 14.00
C GLY A 258 -8.20 -38.51 12.53
N GLY A 259 -8.68 -37.31 12.21
CA GLY A 259 -8.73 -36.85 10.81
C GLY A 259 -7.35 -36.75 10.17
N LEU A 260 -6.33 -36.31 10.91
CA LEU A 260 -4.93 -36.27 10.45
C LEU A 260 -4.06 -37.38 11.05
N VAL A 261 -4.15 -37.56 12.38
CA VAL A 261 -3.24 -38.44 13.13
C VAL A 261 -4.02 -39.33 14.10
N GLY A 262 -3.76 -40.63 14.08
CA GLY A 262 -4.39 -41.56 15.03
C GLY A 262 -3.89 -41.39 16.47
N PHE A 263 -2.57 -41.39 16.64
CA PHE A 263 -1.88 -41.38 17.94
C PHE A 263 -0.65 -40.46 17.89
N HIS A 264 -0.52 -39.51 18.82
CA HIS A 264 0.56 -38.53 18.84
C HIS A 264 1.30 -38.54 20.20
N GLN A 265 2.63 -38.68 20.20
CA GLN A 265 3.41 -38.88 21.43
C GLN A 265 4.85 -38.37 21.37
N GLY A 266 5.50 -38.23 22.53
CA GLY A 266 6.95 -38.12 22.63
C GLY A 266 7.46 -36.68 22.66
N SER A 267 8.54 -36.45 23.41
CA SER A 267 9.12 -35.12 23.64
C SER A 267 9.67 -34.50 22.35
N GLY A 268 9.21 -33.28 22.03
CA GLY A 268 9.61 -32.56 20.82
C GLY A 268 8.76 -32.91 19.58
N SER A 269 7.72 -33.73 19.73
CA SER A 269 6.72 -33.94 18.68
C SER A 269 5.73 -32.77 18.62
N LEU A 270 5.32 -32.39 17.41
CA LEU A 270 4.49 -31.21 17.16
C LEU A 270 3.48 -31.48 16.04
N ILE A 271 2.23 -31.07 16.25
CA ILE A 271 1.26 -30.84 15.16
C ILE A 271 0.93 -29.36 15.18
N ALA A 272 1.29 -28.62 14.13
CA ALA A 272 1.13 -27.17 14.08
C ALA A 272 0.54 -26.65 12.77
N ASP A 273 -0.21 -25.54 12.84
CA ASP A 273 -0.75 -24.84 11.67
C ASP A 273 -1.48 -25.79 10.70
N ALA A 274 -2.35 -26.62 11.28
CA ALA A 274 -2.94 -27.77 10.60
C ALA A 274 -4.45 -27.87 10.79
N TRP A 275 -5.14 -28.44 9.80
CA TRP A 275 -6.59 -28.61 9.90
C TRP A 275 -7.16 -29.87 9.25
N ALA A 276 -8.34 -30.30 9.73
CA ALA A 276 -9.09 -31.44 9.20
C ALA A 276 -10.56 -31.10 8.92
N GLY A 277 -11.00 -31.32 7.69
CA GLY A 277 -12.38 -31.09 7.25
C GLY A 277 -13.20 -32.35 6.93
N GLY A 278 -12.55 -33.52 6.79
CA GLY A 278 -13.24 -34.78 6.49
C GLY A 278 -13.94 -35.39 7.71
N ASN A 279 -14.99 -36.20 7.50
CA ASN A 279 -15.73 -36.82 8.59
C ASN A 279 -14.92 -37.95 9.24
N VAL A 280 -15.01 -38.09 10.55
CA VAL A 280 -14.27 -39.10 11.32
C VAL A 280 -15.25 -40.04 12.02
N THR A 281 -15.14 -41.34 11.77
CA THR A 281 -15.98 -42.37 12.39
C THR A 281 -15.14 -43.40 13.13
N GLY A 282 -15.47 -43.74 14.39
CA GLY A 282 -14.77 -44.83 15.05
C GLY A 282 -15.45 -45.48 16.26
N THR A 283 -14.83 -46.56 16.74
CA THR A 283 -15.36 -47.37 17.87
C THR A 283 -14.51 -47.32 19.14
N GLY A 284 -13.50 -46.45 19.21
CA GLY A 284 -12.66 -46.22 20.40
C GLY A 284 -12.53 -44.72 20.67
N ALA A 285 -11.33 -44.20 20.93
CA ALA A 285 -11.11 -42.75 21.04
C ALA A 285 -11.08 -42.11 19.66
N VAL A 286 -11.92 -41.11 19.45
CA VAL A 286 -12.11 -40.47 18.13
C VAL A 286 -11.99 -38.95 18.28
N GLY A 287 -11.11 -38.34 17.49
CA GLY A 287 -10.97 -36.90 17.39
C GLY A 287 -11.09 -36.41 15.94
N GLY A 288 -11.64 -35.22 15.73
CA GLY A 288 -11.71 -34.64 14.38
C GLY A 288 -10.34 -34.41 13.75
N LEU A 289 -9.31 -34.12 14.55
CA LEU A 289 -7.92 -33.94 14.11
C LEU A 289 -7.02 -35.10 14.58
N VAL A 290 -7.06 -35.39 15.89
CA VAL A 290 -6.16 -36.37 16.52
C VAL A 290 -6.95 -37.35 17.39
N GLY A 291 -6.72 -38.65 17.24
CA GLY A 291 -7.39 -39.66 18.07
C GLY A 291 -7.00 -39.54 19.54
N THR A 292 -5.71 -39.59 19.87
CA THR A 292 -5.22 -39.39 21.23
C THR A 292 -3.81 -38.79 21.28
N THR A 293 -3.51 -38.05 22.34
CA THR A 293 -2.19 -37.48 22.64
C THR A 293 -1.59 -38.10 23.91
N TYR A 294 -0.27 -38.25 23.93
CA TYR A 294 0.49 -38.89 25.03
C TYR A 294 1.60 -37.95 25.57
N PRO A 295 2.23 -38.28 26.72
CA PRO A 295 3.19 -37.40 27.37
C PRO A 295 4.30 -36.88 26.45
N GLY A 296 4.55 -35.58 26.49
CA GLY A 296 5.60 -34.89 25.73
C GLY A 296 5.16 -34.36 24.36
N SER A 297 3.95 -34.65 23.90
CA SER A 297 3.44 -34.19 22.60
C SER A 297 2.79 -32.82 22.64
N ALA A 298 2.98 -32.01 21.60
CA ALA A 298 2.34 -30.71 21.43
C ALA A 298 1.44 -30.64 20.20
N ILE A 299 0.32 -29.92 20.33
CA ILE A 299 -0.59 -29.51 19.26
C ILE A 299 -0.85 -28.01 19.43
N ASP A 300 -0.65 -27.21 18.37
CA ASP A 300 -0.77 -25.75 18.42
C ASP A 300 -1.29 -25.16 17.10
N ASN A 301 -2.08 -24.08 17.13
CA ASN A 301 -2.64 -23.43 15.94
C ASN A 301 -3.38 -24.40 14.99
N VAL A 302 -4.38 -25.12 15.50
CA VAL A 302 -5.10 -26.13 14.71
C VAL A 302 -6.62 -26.01 14.76
N TRP A 303 -7.31 -26.57 13.78
CA TRP A 303 -8.76 -26.68 13.84
C TRP A 303 -9.34 -27.89 13.10
N ALA A 304 -10.57 -28.25 13.46
CA ALA A 304 -11.33 -29.28 12.76
C ALA A 304 -12.77 -28.86 12.48
N SER A 305 -13.29 -29.21 11.31
CA SER A 305 -14.67 -28.94 10.89
C SER A 305 -15.47 -30.17 10.47
N GLY A 306 -14.81 -31.31 10.26
CA GLY A 306 -15.49 -32.57 9.94
C GLY A 306 -16.34 -33.11 11.09
N ASN A 307 -17.45 -33.78 10.78
CA ASN A 307 -18.29 -34.38 11.82
C ASN A 307 -17.60 -35.61 12.43
N VAL A 308 -17.74 -35.77 13.75
CA VAL A 308 -17.14 -36.86 14.50
C VAL A 308 -18.23 -37.79 15.02
N THR A 309 -18.17 -39.08 14.66
CA THR A 309 -19.11 -40.10 15.11
C THR A 309 -18.38 -41.24 15.82
N GLY A 310 -18.69 -41.45 17.10
CA GLY A 310 -18.11 -42.46 17.96
C GLY A 310 -19.15 -43.38 18.59
N THR A 311 -18.85 -44.68 18.71
CA THR A 311 -19.76 -45.64 19.38
C THR A 311 -19.26 -46.13 20.75
N ALA A 312 -18.11 -45.65 21.22
CA ALA A 312 -17.52 -45.99 22.52
C ALA A 312 -17.24 -44.72 23.35
N SER A 313 -16.15 -44.71 24.14
CA SER A 313 -15.75 -43.60 25.00
C SER A 313 -14.72 -42.68 24.34
N SER A 314 -14.64 -41.43 24.82
CA SER A 314 -13.61 -40.43 24.50
C SER A 314 -13.73 -39.90 23.06
N ILE A 315 -14.85 -39.23 22.79
CA ILE A 315 -15.19 -38.70 21.47
C ILE A 315 -15.11 -37.17 21.52
N GLY A 316 -14.15 -36.58 20.82
CA GLY A 316 -13.91 -35.14 20.80
C GLY A 316 -14.01 -34.54 19.40
N GLY A 317 -14.51 -33.31 19.29
CA GLY A 317 -14.56 -32.61 17.99
C GLY A 317 -13.17 -32.32 17.40
N LEU A 318 -12.13 -32.22 18.23
CA LEU A 318 -10.73 -32.05 17.80
C LEU A 318 -9.85 -33.22 18.25
N VAL A 319 -9.87 -33.54 19.55
CA VAL A 319 -9.01 -34.56 20.17
C VAL A 319 -9.87 -35.57 20.94
N GLY A 320 -9.70 -36.86 20.70
CA GLY A 320 -10.42 -37.89 21.46
C GLY A 320 -9.99 -37.92 22.93
N THR A 321 -8.71 -38.15 23.19
CA THR A 321 -8.11 -38.16 24.53
C THR A 321 -6.86 -37.28 24.62
N ALA A 322 -6.76 -36.49 25.71
CA ALA A 322 -5.57 -35.70 26.04
C ALA A 322 -4.93 -36.20 27.34
N ASP A 323 -3.81 -36.92 27.27
CA ASP A 323 -3.13 -37.49 28.44
C ASP A 323 -2.14 -36.53 29.13
N LEU A 324 -1.78 -36.89 30.36
CA LEU A 324 -0.83 -36.19 31.22
C LEU A 324 0.46 -35.83 30.51
N GLY A 325 0.81 -34.54 30.51
CA GLY A 325 2.03 -34.04 29.89
C GLY A 325 1.94 -33.82 28.38
N SER A 326 0.76 -33.96 27.76
CA SER A 326 0.47 -33.42 26.43
C SER A 326 -0.04 -31.97 26.51
N THR A 327 0.16 -31.19 25.45
CA THR A 327 -0.32 -29.80 25.35
C THR A 327 -1.15 -29.58 24.09
N LEU A 328 -2.31 -28.95 24.24
CA LEU A 328 -3.20 -28.49 23.17
C LEU A 328 -3.44 -27.00 23.33
N ARG A 329 -3.02 -26.20 22.35
CA ARG A 329 -3.13 -24.74 22.38
C ARG A 329 -3.69 -24.16 21.09
N ASN A 330 -4.28 -22.97 21.20
CA ASN A 330 -4.74 -22.16 20.07
C ASN A 330 -5.55 -22.98 19.05
N ALA A 331 -6.64 -23.59 19.53
CA ALA A 331 -7.33 -24.60 18.74
C ALA A 331 -8.85 -24.53 18.84
N TYR A 332 -9.53 -24.96 17.78
CA TYR A 332 -10.99 -24.97 17.78
C TYR A 332 -11.64 -26.07 16.94
N ALA A 333 -12.89 -26.40 17.29
CA ALA A 333 -13.70 -27.38 16.57
C ALA A 333 -15.08 -26.82 16.22
N THR A 334 -15.49 -26.99 14.96
CA THR A 334 -16.80 -26.57 14.44
C THR A 334 -17.69 -27.74 14.03
N GLY A 335 -17.12 -28.93 13.82
CA GLY A 335 -17.84 -30.14 13.43
C GLY A 335 -18.74 -30.69 14.53
N ASN A 336 -19.86 -31.33 14.15
CA ASN A 336 -20.77 -31.94 15.11
C ASN A 336 -20.19 -33.23 15.68
N VAL A 337 -20.41 -33.48 16.97
CA VAL A 337 -19.89 -34.64 17.70
C VAL A 337 -21.05 -35.51 18.14
N THR A 338 -21.08 -36.76 17.68
CA THR A 338 -22.03 -37.78 18.12
C THR A 338 -21.27 -38.92 18.79
N GLY A 339 -21.57 -39.23 20.06
CA GLY A 339 -20.83 -40.22 20.83
C GLY A 339 -21.71 -41.08 21.75
N SER A 340 -21.08 -41.96 22.54
CA SER A 340 -21.80 -42.79 23.52
C SER A 340 -21.48 -42.46 24.98
N LEU A 341 -20.20 -42.17 25.30
CA LEU A 341 -19.66 -41.86 26.63
C LEU A 341 -18.46 -40.91 26.48
N GLU A 342 -18.22 -39.99 27.42
CA GLU A 342 -17.09 -39.04 27.37
C GLU A 342 -17.04 -38.26 26.05
N VAL A 343 -18.12 -37.51 25.79
CA VAL A 343 -18.33 -36.80 24.52
C VAL A 343 -18.13 -35.30 24.74
N GLY A 344 -17.15 -34.70 24.08
CA GLY A 344 -16.81 -33.29 24.19
C GLY A 344 -16.80 -32.57 22.85
N GLY A 345 -17.24 -31.32 22.82
CA GLY A 345 -17.21 -30.51 21.60
C GLY A 345 -15.79 -30.26 21.07
N LEU A 346 -14.78 -30.24 21.94
CA LEU A 346 -13.36 -30.15 21.57
C LEU A 346 -12.60 -31.42 21.97
N VAL A 347 -12.63 -31.77 23.26
CA VAL A 347 -11.88 -32.91 23.84
C VAL A 347 -12.84 -33.91 24.45
N GLY A 348 -12.78 -35.18 24.05
CA GLY A 348 -13.60 -36.22 24.64
C GLY A 348 -13.25 -36.47 26.11
N TYR A 349 -12.00 -36.84 26.36
CA TYR A 349 -11.47 -37.12 27.69
C TYR A 349 -10.13 -36.42 27.94
N ASN A 350 -10.08 -35.49 28.89
CA ASN A 350 -8.84 -34.88 29.37
C ASN A 350 -8.33 -35.60 30.63
N HIS A 351 -7.32 -36.45 30.47
CA HIS A 351 -6.62 -37.15 31.54
C HIS A 351 -5.39 -36.34 31.99
N GLN A 352 -5.66 -35.15 32.54
CA GLN A 352 -4.62 -34.22 33.02
C GLN A 352 -3.68 -33.69 31.92
N GLY A 353 -4.15 -33.56 30.68
CA GLY A 353 -3.49 -32.76 29.65
C GLY A 353 -3.61 -31.26 29.92
N LEU A 354 -2.76 -30.46 29.27
CA LEU A 354 -2.82 -29.00 29.26
C LEU A 354 -3.58 -28.52 28.03
N VAL A 355 -4.73 -27.88 28.22
CA VAL A 355 -5.61 -27.40 27.14
C VAL A 355 -5.88 -25.91 27.32
N GLU A 356 -5.40 -25.05 26.40
CA GLU A 356 -5.43 -23.59 26.58
C GLU A 356 -5.82 -22.82 25.31
N HIS A 357 -6.57 -21.73 25.46
CA HIS A 357 -6.96 -20.83 24.35
C HIS A 357 -7.74 -21.56 23.26
N VAL A 358 -8.85 -22.19 23.66
CA VAL A 358 -9.61 -23.08 22.79
C VAL A 358 -11.09 -22.76 22.76
N PHE A 359 -11.77 -23.13 21.66
CA PHE A 359 -13.23 -23.12 21.66
C PHE A 359 -13.87 -24.23 20.82
N ALA A 360 -15.12 -24.55 21.16
CA ALA A 360 -15.97 -25.44 20.36
C ALA A 360 -17.30 -24.77 20.03
N SER A 361 -17.80 -25.00 18.82
CA SER A 361 -19.10 -24.48 18.36
C SER A 361 -20.03 -25.56 17.79
N GLY A 362 -19.51 -26.73 17.43
CA GLY A 362 -20.29 -27.85 16.94
C GLY A 362 -21.26 -28.43 18.00
N SER A 363 -22.34 -29.06 17.53
CA SER A 363 -23.30 -29.74 18.41
C SER A 363 -22.71 -30.97 19.08
N VAL A 364 -23.16 -31.31 20.30
CA VAL A 364 -22.70 -32.48 21.04
C VAL A 364 -23.88 -33.38 21.38
N SER A 365 -23.99 -34.53 20.73
CA SER A 365 -25.01 -35.54 20.98
C SER A 365 -24.41 -36.80 21.59
N ALA A 366 -25.01 -37.32 22.66
CA ALA A 366 -24.55 -38.56 23.29
C ALA A 366 -25.71 -39.47 23.67
N SER A 367 -25.53 -40.79 23.54
CA SER A 367 -26.54 -41.77 23.98
C SER A 367 -26.59 -41.96 25.50
N SER A 368 -25.54 -41.54 26.21
CA SER A 368 -25.47 -41.47 27.68
C SER A 368 -25.32 -40.02 28.11
N ASN A 369 -25.94 -39.63 29.23
CA ASN A 369 -25.74 -38.30 29.83
C ASN A 369 -24.56 -38.27 30.81
N SER A 370 -23.83 -39.38 30.99
CA SER A 370 -22.63 -39.41 31.82
C SER A 370 -21.44 -38.90 31.01
N TYR A 371 -20.76 -37.87 31.53
CA TYR A 371 -19.56 -37.27 30.93
C TYR A 371 -19.78 -36.73 29.51
N VAL A 372 -20.67 -35.74 29.39
CA VAL A 372 -20.91 -35.01 28.15
C VAL A 372 -20.71 -33.54 28.45
N GLY A 373 -19.93 -32.84 27.61
CA GLY A 373 -19.64 -31.42 27.81
C GLY A 373 -19.51 -30.66 26.51
N GLY A 374 -19.91 -29.39 26.53
CA GLY A 374 -19.82 -28.51 25.36
C GLY A 374 -18.37 -28.27 24.91
N LEU A 375 -17.41 -28.31 25.84
CA LEU A 375 -15.98 -28.23 25.51
C LEU A 375 -15.28 -29.56 25.78
N VAL A 376 -15.40 -30.09 27.00
CA VAL A 376 -14.72 -31.32 27.43
C VAL A 376 -15.72 -32.32 27.98
N GLY A 377 -15.70 -33.56 27.48
CA GLY A 377 -16.62 -34.62 27.94
C GLY A 377 -16.35 -35.08 29.37
N HIS A 378 -15.10 -35.47 29.66
CA HIS A 378 -14.61 -35.79 31.01
C HIS A 378 -13.27 -35.13 31.27
N ASN A 379 -13.09 -34.52 32.44
CA ASN A 379 -11.83 -33.91 32.85
C ASN A 379 -11.38 -34.43 34.22
N GLU A 380 -10.27 -35.18 34.25
CA GLU A 380 -9.64 -35.59 35.50
C GLU A 380 -8.75 -34.48 36.07
N THR A 381 -8.94 -34.17 37.36
CA THR A 381 -8.19 -33.11 38.05
C THR A 381 -7.03 -33.71 38.85
N GLY A 382 -5.81 -33.20 38.63
CA GLY A 382 -4.57 -33.66 39.27
C GLY A 382 -3.41 -32.66 39.08
N ALA A 383 -2.28 -32.90 39.75
CA ALA A 383 -1.10 -32.02 39.65
C ALA A 383 -0.37 -32.24 38.32
N GLY A 384 -0.76 -31.52 37.26
CA GLY A 384 -0.09 -31.56 35.95
C GLY A 384 -0.95 -31.17 34.74
N GLY A 385 -2.28 -31.17 34.86
CA GLY A 385 -3.20 -30.82 33.76
C GLY A 385 -4.26 -29.80 34.15
N SER A 386 -4.61 -28.94 33.20
CA SER A 386 -5.63 -27.90 33.35
C SER A 386 -6.27 -27.58 32.01
N VAL A 387 -7.54 -27.18 32.05
CA VAL A 387 -8.18 -26.47 30.94
C VAL A 387 -8.28 -25.00 31.36
N SER A 388 -7.75 -24.09 30.56
CA SER A 388 -7.77 -22.64 30.78
C SER A 388 -8.20 -21.93 29.50
N ASP A 389 -8.87 -20.80 29.64
CA ASP A 389 -9.32 -19.97 28.50
C ASP A 389 -10.08 -20.79 27.42
N GLY A 390 -10.89 -21.75 27.89
CA GLY A 390 -11.68 -22.65 27.07
C GLY A 390 -13.14 -22.23 27.00
N TRP A 391 -13.71 -22.15 25.79
CA TRP A 391 -15.04 -21.60 25.54
C TRP A 391 -15.91 -22.55 24.72
N PHE A 392 -17.22 -22.57 24.94
CA PHE A 392 -18.13 -23.31 24.05
C PHE A 392 -19.40 -22.53 23.76
N ALA A 393 -19.86 -22.63 22.50
CA ALA A 393 -21.11 -22.03 22.08
C ALA A 393 -22.28 -22.79 22.74
N SER A 394 -22.90 -22.16 23.72
CA SER A 394 -23.91 -22.77 24.62
C SER A 394 -25.31 -22.83 24.03
N ASP A 395 -25.55 -22.11 22.94
CA ASP A 395 -26.85 -21.97 22.29
C ASP A 395 -26.94 -22.70 20.95
N THR A 396 -25.87 -23.37 20.47
CA THR A 396 -25.94 -24.24 19.29
C THR A 396 -26.80 -25.47 19.55
N SER A 397 -27.49 -25.96 18.52
CA SER A 397 -28.45 -27.07 18.67
C SER A 397 -27.78 -28.29 19.29
N GLY A 398 -28.28 -28.81 20.42
CA GLY A 398 -27.66 -29.96 21.09
C GLY A 398 -26.47 -29.61 22.01
N ALA A 399 -26.20 -28.34 22.31
CA ALA A 399 -25.20 -27.98 23.31
C ALA A 399 -25.55 -28.57 24.70
N HIS A 400 -24.56 -29.22 25.32
CA HIS A 400 -24.66 -29.79 26.67
C HIS A 400 -23.98 -28.84 27.67
N PRO A 401 -24.50 -28.65 28.90
CA PRO A 401 -23.73 -27.98 29.95
C PRO A 401 -22.38 -28.69 30.11
N ASP A 402 -21.30 -27.91 30.15
CA ASP A 402 -19.97 -28.46 30.30
C ASP A 402 -19.78 -29.10 31.68
N ASN A 403 -18.85 -30.06 31.79
CA ASN A 403 -18.58 -30.78 33.03
C ASN A 403 -17.82 -29.94 34.10
N GLY A 404 -17.74 -28.62 33.90
CA GLY A 404 -17.27 -27.64 34.87
C GLY A 404 -15.90 -27.04 34.58
N VAL A 405 -15.36 -27.15 33.36
CA VAL A 405 -13.97 -26.78 33.05
C VAL A 405 -13.84 -25.81 31.86
N GLY A 406 -14.90 -25.60 31.09
CA GLY A 406 -15.05 -24.58 30.04
C GLY A 406 -16.12 -23.53 30.37
N THR A 407 -16.00 -22.36 29.73
CA THR A 407 -16.93 -21.24 29.92
C THR A 407 -17.98 -21.21 28.82
N ALA A 408 -19.26 -21.26 29.22
CA ALA A 408 -20.38 -21.10 28.31
C ALA A 408 -20.41 -19.67 27.76
N ILE A 409 -20.54 -19.54 26.43
CA ILE A 409 -20.75 -18.27 25.75
C ILE A 409 -21.82 -18.47 24.69
N SER A 410 -22.65 -17.47 24.39
CA SER A 410 -23.55 -17.55 23.24
C SER A 410 -22.75 -17.34 21.96
N LEU A 411 -23.20 -17.92 20.84
CA LEU A 411 -22.57 -17.71 19.54
C LEU A 411 -22.47 -16.22 19.19
N ALA A 412 -23.51 -15.44 19.50
CA ALA A 412 -23.51 -14.00 19.31
C ALA A 412 -22.41 -13.28 20.12
N ASN A 413 -22.17 -13.68 21.37
CA ASN A 413 -21.12 -13.07 22.19
C ASN A 413 -19.71 -13.51 21.77
N LEU A 414 -19.57 -14.76 21.30
CA LEU A 414 -18.32 -15.25 20.73
C LEU A 414 -17.94 -14.48 19.45
N ILE A 415 -18.94 -14.03 18.69
CA ILE A 415 -18.74 -13.18 17.52
C ILE A 415 -18.29 -11.77 17.89
N LEU A 416 -18.89 -11.16 18.93
CA LEU A 416 -18.72 -9.73 19.22
C LEU A 416 -17.29 -9.32 19.64
N ALA A 417 -16.54 -10.21 20.29
CA ALA A 417 -15.18 -9.92 20.75
C ALA A 417 -14.37 -11.21 20.92
N LEU A 418 -13.05 -11.09 20.88
CA LEU A 418 -12.17 -12.18 21.29
C LEU A 418 -12.42 -12.51 22.78
N PRO A 419 -12.67 -13.78 23.12
CA PRO A 419 -12.82 -14.19 24.51
C PRO A 419 -11.55 -13.92 25.33
N GLY A 420 -11.71 -13.84 26.67
CA GLY A 420 -10.57 -13.68 27.56
C GLY A 420 -9.53 -14.79 27.37
N GLY A 421 -8.24 -14.41 27.35
CA GLY A 421 -7.12 -15.31 27.12
C GLY A 421 -6.68 -15.44 25.66
N PHE A 422 -7.47 -14.97 24.69
CA PHE A 422 -7.08 -15.04 23.27
C PHE A 422 -6.17 -13.86 22.93
N ASP A 423 -4.96 -14.16 22.45
CA ASP A 423 -4.00 -13.15 21.99
C ASP A 423 -4.43 -12.59 20.63
N ALA A 424 -4.59 -11.26 20.53
CA ALA A 424 -4.96 -10.58 19.29
C ALA A 424 -3.85 -10.61 18.22
N THR A 425 -2.65 -11.11 18.52
CA THR A 425 -1.59 -11.42 17.55
C THR A 425 -1.83 -12.76 16.85
N VAL A 426 -2.45 -13.73 17.55
CA VAL A 426 -2.76 -15.08 17.05
C VAL A 426 -4.18 -15.16 16.50
N TRP A 427 -5.14 -14.54 17.18
CA TRP A 427 -6.57 -14.63 16.90
C TRP A 427 -7.14 -13.32 16.33
N ALA A 428 -8.18 -13.45 15.51
CA ALA A 428 -8.99 -12.33 15.01
C ALA A 428 -10.47 -12.72 14.91
N ASN A 429 -11.37 -11.74 14.77
CA ASN A 429 -12.82 -11.95 14.69
C ASN A 429 -13.55 -10.95 13.77
N GLN A 430 -12.86 -10.46 12.73
CA GLN A 430 -13.37 -9.46 11.77
C GLN A 430 -14.12 -8.29 12.42
N ASN A 431 -13.52 -7.66 13.44
CA ASN A 431 -14.11 -6.52 14.16
C ASN A 431 -15.50 -6.81 14.76
N GLY A 432 -15.67 -7.99 15.34
CA GLY A 432 -16.94 -8.36 15.97
C GLY A 432 -17.99 -8.88 14.98
N ARG A 433 -17.56 -9.35 13.80
CA ARG A 433 -18.46 -9.83 12.72
C ARG A 433 -18.38 -11.34 12.51
N THR A 434 -17.33 -11.99 12.99
CA THR A 434 -17.17 -13.45 12.91
C THR A 434 -16.87 -14.05 14.27
N THR A 435 -17.04 -15.37 14.41
CA THR A 435 -16.38 -16.09 15.52
C THR A 435 -14.85 -15.94 15.41
N PRO A 436 -14.11 -16.18 16.51
CA PRO A 436 -12.65 -16.15 16.49
C PRO A 436 -12.08 -17.13 15.46
N TYR A 437 -11.02 -16.73 14.79
CA TYR A 437 -10.23 -17.55 13.89
C TYR A 437 -8.74 -17.27 14.07
N LEU A 438 -7.90 -18.24 13.73
CA LEU A 438 -6.45 -18.10 13.75
C LEU A 438 -6.01 -17.25 12.55
N LYS A 439 -5.20 -16.21 12.78
CA LYS A 439 -4.73 -15.34 11.70
C LYS A 439 -3.79 -16.06 10.72
N SER A 440 -2.92 -16.92 11.23
CA SER A 440 -1.99 -17.71 10.40
C SER A 440 -2.73 -18.72 9.51
N LEU A 441 -3.92 -19.14 9.94
CA LEU A 441 -4.70 -20.17 9.28
C LEU A 441 -6.21 -19.95 9.47
N PRO A 442 -6.82 -18.98 8.75
CA PRO A 442 -8.24 -18.70 8.89
C PRO A 442 -9.07 -19.90 8.43
N GLY A 443 -9.74 -20.55 9.38
CA GLY A 443 -10.69 -21.63 9.12
C GLY A 443 -12.13 -21.14 9.06
N ALA A 444 -13.06 -22.09 8.99
CA ALA A 444 -14.48 -21.79 8.85
C ALA A 444 -15.05 -21.03 10.07
N VAL A 445 -15.91 -20.03 9.83
CA VAL A 445 -16.43 -19.13 10.87
C VAL A 445 -17.95 -18.97 10.80
N TYR A 446 -18.58 -18.58 11.90
CA TYR A 446 -19.95 -18.06 11.86
C TYR A 446 -19.93 -16.55 11.69
N VAL A 447 -20.87 -16.01 10.91
CA VAL A 447 -20.99 -14.56 10.66
C VAL A 447 -22.17 -13.95 11.43
N LYS A 448 -22.00 -12.72 11.91
CA LYS A 448 -22.96 -12.02 12.79
C LYS A 448 -24.38 -11.95 12.25
N ALA A 449 -24.53 -11.66 10.96
CA ALA A 449 -25.84 -11.38 10.37
C ALA A 449 -26.80 -12.58 10.41
N GLU A 450 -26.28 -13.80 10.53
CA GLU A 450 -27.07 -15.04 10.60
C GLU A 450 -27.00 -15.72 11.95
N SER A 451 -26.17 -15.19 12.86
CA SER A 451 -25.90 -15.81 14.16
C SER A 451 -26.64 -15.14 15.31
N ALA A 452 -27.67 -14.34 15.01
CA ALA A 452 -28.57 -13.77 16.03
C ALA A 452 -29.41 -14.85 16.73
N SER A 453 -29.58 -16.00 16.09
CA SER A 453 -30.18 -17.22 16.63
C SER A 453 -29.34 -18.41 16.15
N ALA A 454 -29.05 -19.37 17.02
CA ALA A 454 -28.24 -20.52 16.65
C ALA A 454 -28.97 -21.53 15.73
N ALA A 455 -30.28 -21.38 15.53
CA ALA A 455 -31.05 -22.21 14.60
C ALA A 455 -30.83 -21.82 13.14
N ASP A 456 -30.44 -20.56 12.89
CA ASP A 456 -30.26 -20.01 11.54
C ASP A 456 -28.79 -19.81 11.16
N ALA A 457 -27.88 -19.95 12.13
CA ALA A 457 -26.46 -19.71 11.97
C ALA A 457 -25.82 -20.69 10.97
N GLN A 458 -25.08 -20.13 10.00
CA GLN A 458 -24.34 -20.89 9.01
C GLN A 458 -22.83 -20.71 9.20
N VAL A 459 -22.08 -21.75 8.85
CA VAL A 459 -20.61 -21.70 8.78
C VAL A 459 -20.21 -21.22 7.40
N TYR A 460 -19.26 -20.28 7.35
CA TYR A 460 -18.73 -19.61 6.18
C TYR A 460 -17.26 -19.95 5.97
N THR A 461 -16.90 -20.17 4.71
CA THR A 461 -15.52 -20.33 4.24
C THR A 461 -14.91 -18.94 3.98
N PRO A 462 -13.78 -18.60 4.60
CA PRO A 462 -13.07 -17.36 4.31
C PRO A 462 -12.57 -17.29 2.87
N VAL A 463 -12.74 -16.14 2.23
CA VAL A 463 -12.19 -15.79 0.92
C VAL A 463 -11.25 -14.59 1.09
N ILE A 464 -9.99 -14.80 0.73
CA ILE A 464 -8.87 -13.89 1.03
C ILE A 464 -8.17 -13.46 -0.27
N THR A 465 -8.21 -14.30 -1.31
CA THR A 465 -7.51 -14.07 -2.59
C THR A 465 -8.48 -14.01 -3.77
N LEU A 466 -8.02 -13.42 -4.87
CA LEU A 466 -8.78 -13.32 -6.12
C LEU A 466 -9.05 -14.71 -6.73
N GLU A 467 -8.12 -15.64 -6.59
CA GLU A 467 -8.25 -17.02 -7.06
C GLU A 467 -9.32 -17.78 -6.28
N GLN A 468 -9.36 -17.61 -4.95
CA GLN A 468 -10.44 -18.16 -4.12
C GLN A 468 -11.81 -17.58 -4.49
N LEU A 469 -11.87 -16.28 -4.80
CA LEU A 469 -13.09 -15.65 -5.28
C LEU A 469 -13.56 -16.26 -6.61
N GLN A 470 -12.63 -16.50 -7.55
CA GLN A 470 -12.95 -17.17 -8.81
C GLN A 470 -13.39 -18.63 -8.61
N ALA A 471 -12.79 -19.33 -7.64
CA ALA A 471 -13.08 -20.74 -7.32
C ALA A 471 -14.46 -20.99 -6.70
N ILE A 472 -15.18 -19.96 -6.26
CA ILE A 472 -16.59 -20.08 -5.82
C ILE A 472 -17.46 -20.72 -6.92
N THR A 473 -17.06 -20.60 -8.19
CA THR A 473 -17.76 -21.27 -9.31
C THR A 473 -17.81 -22.80 -9.19
N ASP A 474 -16.94 -23.40 -8.36
CA ASP A 474 -16.89 -24.86 -8.15
C ASP A 474 -17.87 -25.33 -7.05
N ASP A 475 -18.39 -24.43 -6.21
CA ASP A 475 -19.36 -24.70 -5.16
C ASP A 475 -20.36 -23.55 -5.01
N LEU A 476 -21.30 -23.48 -5.95
CA LEU A 476 -22.31 -22.41 -6.02
C LEU A 476 -23.32 -22.40 -4.87
N ALA A 477 -23.43 -23.50 -4.13
CA ALA A 477 -24.28 -23.64 -2.95
C ALA A 477 -23.54 -23.31 -1.64
N GLY A 478 -22.24 -23.09 -1.71
CA GLY A 478 -21.39 -22.83 -0.55
C GLY A 478 -21.65 -21.49 0.13
N HIS A 479 -21.11 -21.35 1.34
CA HIS A 479 -21.19 -20.12 2.12
C HIS A 479 -19.79 -19.49 2.22
N PHE A 480 -19.65 -18.25 1.80
CA PHE A 480 -18.36 -17.58 1.61
C PHE A 480 -18.36 -16.19 2.23
N ALA A 481 -17.26 -15.84 2.91
CA ALA A 481 -17.10 -14.52 3.52
C ALA A 481 -15.78 -13.88 3.11
N LEU A 482 -15.80 -12.65 2.60
CA LEU A 482 -14.56 -11.91 2.34
C LEU A 482 -13.89 -11.54 3.66
N PHE A 483 -12.59 -11.79 3.74
CA PHE A 483 -11.79 -11.47 4.92
C PHE A 483 -10.82 -10.31 4.67
N ASN A 484 -10.65 -9.94 3.41
CA ASN A 484 -9.85 -8.83 2.91
C ASN A 484 -10.55 -8.23 1.69
N ASP A 485 -10.19 -6.98 1.37
CA ASP A 485 -10.50 -6.41 0.07
C ASP A 485 -9.71 -7.14 -1.02
N ILE A 486 -10.37 -7.40 -2.15
CA ILE A 486 -9.77 -8.13 -3.27
C ILE A 486 -9.39 -7.12 -4.35
N ASP A 487 -8.10 -7.07 -4.72
CA ASP A 487 -7.65 -6.37 -5.92
C ASP A 487 -7.82 -7.27 -7.14
N ALA A 488 -8.80 -6.95 -7.98
CA ALA A 488 -9.14 -7.66 -9.20
C ALA A 488 -8.59 -6.97 -10.47
N THR A 489 -7.71 -5.97 -10.35
CA THR A 489 -7.16 -5.25 -11.53
C THR A 489 -6.48 -6.16 -12.54
N ILE A 490 -5.80 -7.22 -12.06
CA ILE A 490 -5.13 -8.21 -12.91
C ILE A 490 -6.09 -8.99 -13.82
N THR A 491 -7.39 -9.07 -13.46
CA THR A 491 -8.41 -9.78 -14.24
C THR A 491 -8.51 -9.25 -15.67
N ARG A 492 -8.12 -8.00 -15.94
CA ARG A 492 -8.05 -7.44 -17.30
C ARG A 492 -7.23 -8.28 -18.28
N THR A 493 -6.26 -9.04 -17.80
CA THR A 493 -5.40 -9.92 -18.61
C THR A 493 -5.91 -11.37 -18.68
N TRP A 494 -6.86 -11.74 -17.82
CA TRP A 494 -7.35 -13.10 -17.71
C TRP A 494 -8.20 -13.50 -18.92
N ASN A 495 -8.27 -14.81 -19.16
CA ASN A 495 -9.14 -15.41 -20.18
C ASN A 495 -8.95 -14.80 -21.59
N GLY A 496 -7.69 -14.51 -21.97
CA GLY A 496 -7.37 -13.88 -23.25
C GLY A 496 -7.83 -12.42 -23.35
N GLY A 497 -7.92 -11.72 -22.22
CA GLY A 497 -8.42 -10.35 -22.14
C GLY A 497 -9.94 -10.23 -21.95
N ALA A 498 -10.66 -11.35 -21.82
CA ALA A 498 -12.10 -11.34 -21.57
C ALA A 498 -12.46 -10.98 -20.11
N GLY A 499 -11.49 -10.92 -19.20
CA GLY A 499 -11.73 -10.58 -17.81
C GLY A 499 -12.05 -11.79 -16.92
N PHE A 500 -12.51 -11.49 -15.71
CA PHE A 500 -13.02 -12.47 -14.74
C PHE A 500 -14.17 -13.31 -15.35
N VAL A 501 -14.33 -14.56 -14.89
CA VAL A 501 -15.48 -15.41 -15.26
C VAL A 501 -16.58 -15.20 -14.22
N PRO A 502 -17.77 -14.67 -14.58
CA PRO A 502 -18.85 -14.43 -13.63
C PRO A 502 -19.20 -15.67 -12.78
N ILE A 503 -19.45 -15.46 -11.48
CA ILE A 503 -19.86 -16.53 -10.56
C ILE A 503 -21.31 -16.91 -10.84
N GLY A 504 -21.54 -18.16 -11.26
CA GLY A 504 -22.85 -18.65 -11.67
C GLY A 504 -23.33 -18.04 -13.01
N ASN A 505 -24.45 -18.54 -13.53
CA ASN A 505 -25.04 -18.09 -14.79
C ASN A 505 -26.58 -18.14 -14.74
N CYS A 506 -27.28 -17.77 -15.82
CA CYS A 506 -28.76 -17.72 -15.81
C CYS A 506 -29.44 -19.09 -15.60
N SER A 507 -28.75 -20.21 -15.84
CA SER A 507 -29.30 -21.57 -15.74
C SER A 507 -28.83 -22.35 -14.50
N GLY A 508 -27.76 -21.87 -13.86
CA GLY A 508 -27.19 -22.37 -12.62
C GLY A 508 -26.57 -21.19 -11.90
N GLY A 509 -27.42 -20.43 -11.19
CA GLY A 509 -26.99 -19.29 -10.41
C GLY A 509 -26.35 -19.71 -9.09
N PHE A 510 -25.64 -18.77 -8.46
CA PHE A 510 -25.20 -18.92 -7.08
C PHE A 510 -26.42 -19.00 -6.16
N ASP A 511 -26.64 -20.13 -5.49
CA ASP A 511 -27.75 -20.36 -4.56
C ASP A 511 -27.30 -20.48 -3.10
N GLY A 512 -25.99 -20.32 -2.87
CA GLY A 512 -25.35 -20.22 -1.57
C GLY A 512 -25.42 -18.82 -0.93
N ARG A 513 -24.48 -18.54 -0.03
CA ARG A 513 -24.41 -17.27 0.71
C ARG A 513 -23.05 -16.61 0.55
N PHE A 514 -23.05 -15.32 0.24
CA PHE A 514 -21.84 -14.51 0.13
C PHE A 514 -21.95 -13.27 1.00
N ASP A 515 -21.07 -13.15 1.98
CA ASP A 515 -20.98 -12.01 2.89
C ASP A 515 -19.65 -11.29 2.67
N GLY A 516 -19.69 -10.07 2.12
CA GLY A 516 -18.49 -9.28 1.96
C GLY A 516 -17.89 -8.82 3.29
N LEU A 517 -18.62 -8.93 4.41
CA LEU A 517 -18.19 -8.44 5.72
C LEU A 517 -17.67 -6.98 5.68
N GLY A 518 -18.18 -6.16 4.76
CA GLY A 518 -17.77 -4.77 4.54
C GLY A 518 -16.51 -4.59 3.68
N HIS A 519 -16.04 -5.65 3.04
CA HIS A 519 -14.94 -5.63 2.08
C HIS A 519 -15.43 -5.42 0.65
N VAL A 520 -14.49 -5.06 -0.21
CA VAL A 520 -14.72 -4.69 -1.62
C VAL A 520 -13.96 -5.59 -2.58
N VAL A 521 -14.50 -5.72 -3.79
CA VAL A 521 -13.78 -6.27 -4.95
C VAL A 521 -13.47 -5.12 -5.89
N GLY A 522 -12.19 -4.74 -5.95
CA GLY A 522 -11.72 -3.53 -6.62
C GLY A 522 -11.12 -3.76 -7.99
N GLY A 523 -11.38 -2.87 -8.94
CA GLY A 523 -10.79 -2.90 -10.28
C GLY A 523 -11.25 -4.08 -11.15
N LEU A 524 -12.42 -4.65 -10.85
CA LEU A 524 -12.96 -5.81 -11.54
C LEU A 524 -13.16 -5.53 -13.04
N PHE A 525 -12.59 -6.37 -13.89
CA PHE A 525 -12.75 -6.28 -15.34
C PHE A 525 -13.46 -7.51 -15.90
N ILE A 526 -14.57 -7.28 -16.60
CA ILE A 526 -15.30 -8.32 -17.34
C ILE A 526 -15.69 -7.73 -18.70
N HIS A 527 -15.22 -8.32 -19.81
CA HIS A 527 -15.55 -7.87 -21.16
C HIS A 527 -16.05 -9.04 -22.01
N ARG A 528 -17.35 -9.31 -21.91
CA ARG A 528 -18.02 -10.47 -22.51
C ARG A 528 -19.28 -10.01 -23.26
N VAL A 529 -19.10 -9.16 -24.28
CA VAL A 529 -20.17 -8.43 -24.97
C VAL A 529 -21.29 -9.30 -25.57
N ASP A 530 -21.01 -10.57 -25.88
CA ASP A 530 -22.00 -11.52 -26.40
C ASP A 530 -22.65 -12.40 -25.32
N ALA A 531 -22.17 -12.33 -24.06
CA ALA A 531 -22.66 -13.13 -22.96
C ALA A 531 -23.89 -12.50 -22.30
N ILE A 532 -24.75 -13.36 -21.74
CA ILE A 532 -25.91 -12.97 -20.94
C ILE A 532 -25.63 -13.23 -19.46
N CYS A 533 -26.29 -12.50 -18.56
CA CYS A 533 -26.12 -12.60 -17.11
C CYS A 533 -24.66 -12.32 -16.71
N VAL A 534 -24.27 -11.04 -16.79
CA VAL A 534 -22.89 -10.60 -16.57
C VAL A 534 -22.81 -9.63 -15.38
N GLY A 535 -21.95 -9.95 -14.43
CA GLY A 535 -21.60 -9.19 -13.23
C GLY A 535 -20.52 -9.94 -12.46
N LEU A 536 -20.15 -9.51 -11.25
CA LEU A 536 -19.34 -10.36 -10.37
C LEU A 536 -20.01 -11.73 -10.19
N PHE A 537 -21.32 -11.70 -9.91
CA PHE A 537 -22.21 -12.84 -10.04
C PHE A 537 -22.95 -12.75 -11.37
N GLY A 538 -22.81 -13.77 -12.21
CA GLY A 538 -23.56 -13.82 -13.46
C GLY A 538 -25.05 -14.00 -13.17
N GLY A 539 -25.38 -15.05 -12.40
CA GLY A 539 -26.74 -15.33 -11.93
C GLY A 539 -26.77 -15.57 -10.42
N LEU A 540 -27.74 -14.98 -9.73
CA LEU A 540 -28.09 -15.30 -8.34
C LEU A 540 -29.36 -16.16 -8.36
N GLY A 541 -29.31 -17.37 -7.82
CA GLY A 541 -30.41 -18.34 -7.83
C GLY A 541 -31.37 -18.20 -6.65
N ILE A 542 -32.40 -19.04 -6.65
CA ILE A 542 -33.40 -19.10 -5.57
C ILE A 542 -32.72 -19.44 -4.24
N GLY A 543 -32.89 -18.59 -3.22
CA GLY A 543 -32.25 -18.77 -1.91
C GLY A 543 -30.84 -18.22 -1.81
N GLY A 544 -30.24 -17.82 -2.95
CA GLY A 544 -28.94 -17.17 -2.99
C GLY A 544 -28.94 -15.83 -2.26
N VAL A 545 -27.92 -15.56 -1.45
CA VAL A 545 -27.77 -14.32 -0.69
C VAL A 545 -26.43 -13.66 -0.99
N VAL A 546 -26.42 -12.40 -1.39
CA VAL A 546 -25.20 -11.58 -1.55
C VAL A 546 -25.35 -10.30 -0.74
N ARG A 547 -24.45 -10.07 0.22
CA ARG A 547 -24.58 -8.92 1.12
C ARG A 547 -23.27 -8.36 1.66
N ASN A 548 -23.33 -7.13 2.18
CA ASN A 548 -22.20 -6.41 2.79
C ASN A 548 -20.95 -6.34 1.91
N VAL A 549 -21.13 -6.22 0.59
CA VAL A 549 -20.05 -6.22 -0.39
C VAL A 549 -20.15 -5.02 -1.33
N GLY A 550 -19.00 -4.43 -1.65
CA GLY A 550 -18.85 -3.42 -2.70
C GLY A 550 -18.11 -3.96 -3.92
N VAL A 551 -18.45 -3.45 -5.10
CA VAL A 551 -17.58 -3.53 -6.29
C VAL A 551 -17.16 -2.10 -6.64
N ASP A 552 -15.90 -1.77 -6.42
CA ASP A 552 -15.33 -0.44 -6.65
C ASP A 552 -14.35 -0.43 -7.81
N ASP A 553 -14.38 0.63 -8.64
CA ASP A 553 -13.51 0.77 -9.82
C ASP A 553 -13.60 -0.39 -10.85
N GLY A 554 -13.14 -0.16 -12.08
CA GLY A 554 -13.14 -1.16 -13.15
C GLY A 554 -14.27 -1.00 -14.18
N ALA A 555 -14.51 -2.06 -14.95
CA ALA A 555 -15.44 -2.04 -16.08
C ALA A 555 -16.06 -3.41 -16.37
N ILE A 556 -17.38 -3.43 -16.52
CA ILE A 556 -18.16 -4.64 -16.85
C ILE A 556 -18.96 -4.39 -18.13
N ALA A 557 -18.74 -5.25 -19.12
CA ALA A 557 -19.44 -5.22 -20.40
C ALA A 557 -20.04 -6.58 -20.75
N GLY A 558 -21.31 -6.59 -21.14
CA GLY A 558 -22.05 -7.80 -21.52
C GLY A 558 -23.18 -7.54 -22.52
N GLY A 559 -23.86 -8.60 -22.95
CA GLY A 559 -24.97 -8.55 -23.88
C GLY A 559 -26.30 -8.24 -23.19
N ILE A 560 -26.86 -9.21 -22.46
CA ILE A 560 -28.20 -9.10 -21.84
C ILE A 560 -28.08 -9.30 -20.33
N ALA A 561 -28.79 -8.49 -19.54
CA ALA A 561 -28.78 -8.51 -18.08
C ALA A 561 -27.36 -8.34 -17.53
N VAL A 562 -26.86 -7.10 -17.59
CA VAL A 562 -25.53 -6.72 -17.11
C VAL A 562 -25.66 -5.83 -15.89
N GLY A 563 -25.01 -6.22 -14.79
CA GLY A 563 -24.96 -5.45 -13.55
C GLY A 563 -23.54 -5.35 -13.01
N GLY A 564 -23.26 -4.30 -12.23
CA GLY A 564 -21.98 -4.13 -11.55
C GLY A 564 -21.67 -5.27 -10.58
N LEU A 565 -22.70 -5.72 -9.83
CA LEU A 565 -22.59 -6.80 -8.86
C LEU A 565 -23.26 -8.09 -9.36
N VAL A 566 -24.50 -8.01 -9.86
CA VAL A 566 -25.27 -9.18 -10.31
C VAL A 566 -25.84 -8.96 -11.71
N GLY A 567 -25.59 -9.87 -12.64
CA GLY A 567 -26.23 -9.84 -13.96
C GLY A 567 -27.73 -10.08 -13.88
N TYR A 568 -28.13 -11.27 -13.42
CA TYR A 568 -29.53 -11.68 -13.25
C TYR A 568 -29.79 -12.20 -11.83
N ASN A 569 -30.70 -11.57 -11.10
CA ASN A 569 -31.14 -12.04 -9.78
C ASN A 569 -32.46 -12.82 -9.91
N ASP A 570 -32.40 -14.14 -9.86
CA ASP A 570 -33.53 -15.06 -9.94
C ASP A 570 -34.07 -15.44 -8.56
N ALA A 571 -34.90 -14.57 -7.99
CA ALA A 571 -35.51 -14.74 -6.66
C ALA A 571 -34.50 -14.90 -5.49
N GLY A 572 -33.26 -14.43 -5.66
CA GLY A 572 -32.28 -14.29 -4.59
C GLY A 572 -32.39 -12.95 -3.83
N GLU A 573 -31.54 -12.77 -2.82
CA GLU A 573 -31.47 -11.58 -1.97
C GLU A 573 -30.14 -10.84 -2.13
N ILE A 574 -30.23 -9.55 -2.44
CA ILE A 574 -29.09 -8.62 -2.46
C ILE A 574 -29.34 -7.56 -1.38
N SER A 575 -28.45 -7.43 -0.40
CA SER A 575 -28.61 -6.46 0.67
C SER A 575 -27.32 -5.81 1.17
N ASN A 576 -27.35 -4.54 1.61
CA ASN A 576 -26.18 -3.82 2.11
C ASN A 576 -25.00 -3.89 1.12
N ALA A 577 -25.26 -3.63 -0.15
CA ALA A 577 -24.28 -3.82 -1.22
C ALA A 577 -24.21 -2.59 -2.13
N TYR A 578 -23.11 -2.43 -2.84
CA TYR A 578 -22.98 -1.32 -3.79
C TYR A 578 -22.10 -1.65 -4.99
N ALA A 579 -22.26 -0.83 -6.03
CA ALA A 579 -21.43 -0.88 -7.23
C ALA A 579 -21.06 0.54 -7.70
N ALA A 580 -19.76 0.80 -7.80
CA ALA A 580 -19.19 2.03 -8.36
C ALA A 580 -18.54 1.81 -9.75
N VAL A 581 -18.67 0.60 -10.29
CA VAL A 581 -18.09 0.15 -11.56
C VAL A 581 -18.87 0.64 -12.78
N ALA A 582 -18.19 0.94 -13.89
CA ALA A 582 -18.86 1.28 -15.15
C ALA A 582 -19.50 0.03 -15.79
N VAL A 583 -20.76 0.15 -16.24
CA VAL A 583 -21.54 -0.93 -16.84
C VAL A 583 -21.92 -0.59 -18.29
N ALA A 584 -21.59 -1.50 -19.20
CA ALA A 584 -22.00 -1.45 -20.60
C ALA A 584 -22.84 -2.69 -20.97
N ALA A 585 -24.04 -2.49 -21.48
CA ALA A 585 -24.96 -3.58 -21.83
C ALA A 585 -25.50 -3.46 -23.26
N GLY A 586 -25.69 -4.61 -23.91
CA GLY A 586 -26.37 -4.72 -25.20
C GLY A 586 -27.87 -4.41 -25.13
N GLU A 587 -28.59 -4.95 -24.13
CA GLU A 587 -30.06 -4.89 -24.03
C GLU A 587 -30.62 -4.39 -22.70
N SER A 588 -30.26 -5.04 -21.58
CA SER A 588 -30.73 -4.69 -20.23
C SER A 588 -29.54 -4.51 -19.30
N GLY A 589 -29.39 -3.30 -18.74
CA GLY A 589 -28.24 -2.92 -17.93
C GLY A 589 -28.62 -2.05 -16.74
N GLY A 590 -28.03 -2.35 -15.58
CA GLY A 590 -28.15 -1.55 -14.37
C GLY A 590 -26.81 -1.38 -13.66
N GLY A 591 -26.65 -0.29 -12.91
CA GLY A 591 -25.39 -0.02 -12.20
C GLY A 591 -25.04 -1.11 -11.17
N LEU A 592 -26.04 -1.65 -10.46
CA LEU A 592 -25.85 -2.74 -9.49
C LEU A 592 -26.32 -4.09 -10.05
N VAL A 593 -27.53 -4.12 -10.62
CA VAL A 593 -28.19 -5.35 -11.09
C VAL A 593 -28.68 -5.20 -12.51
N GLY A 594 -28.38 -6.14 -13.40
CA GLY A 594 -28.94 -6.10 -14.76
C GLY A 594 -30.46 -6.27 -14.76
N PHE A 595 -30.94 -7.40 -14.22
CA PHE A 595 -32.36 -7.68 -14.09
C PHE A 595 -32.65 -8.48 -12.81
N THR A 596 -33.78 -8.19 -12.13
CA THR A 596 -34.16 -8.90 -10.89
C THR A 596 -35.59 -9.40 -10.89
N THR A 597 -35.80 -10.65 -10.46
CA THR A 597 -37.08 -11.20 -9.98
C THR A 597 -37.08 -11.36 -8.45
N GLY A 598 -35.92 -11.19 -7.80
CA GLY A 598 -35.73 -11.29 -6.36
C GLY A 598 -35.71 -9.95 -5.62
N ASN A 599 -35.09 -9.95 -4.43
CA ASN A 599 -35.06 -8.80 -3.53
C ASN A 599 -33.75 -8.02 -3.68
N VAL A 600 -33.85 -6.70 -3.78
CA VAL A 600 -32.72 -5.77 -3.70
C VAL A 600 -33.03 -4.72 -2.65
N GLY A 601 -32.25 -4.66 -1.58
CA GLY A 601 -32.48 -3.78 -0.44
C GLY A 601 -31.23 -3.10 0.07
N ASN A 602 -31.34 -1.91 0.65
CA ASN A 602 -30.21 -1.23 1.32
C ASN A 602 -28.96 -1.18 0.42
N ALA A 603 -29.09 -0.67 -0.79
CA ALA A 603 -28.03 -0.77 -1.79
C ALA A 603 -27.92 0.49 -2.64
N TYR A 604 -26.75 0.71 -3.25
CA TYR A 604 -26.55 1.87 -4.09
C TYR A 604 -25.66 1.64 -5.31
N ALA A 605 -25.80 2.53 -6.30
CA ALA A 605 -24.95 2.53 -7.50
C ALA A 605 -24.51 3.95 -7.90
N THR A 606 -23.20 4.12 -8.08
CA THR A 606 -22.58 5.39 -8.52
C THR A 606 -21.93 5.28 -9.90
N GLY A 607 -21.66 4.05 -10.37
CA GLY A 607 -21.03 3.79 -11.67
C GLY A 607 -21.91 4.18 -12.86
N SER A 608 -21.29 4.56 -13.97
CA SER A 608 -22.02 4.92 -15.20
C SER A 608 -22.67 3.71 -15.87
N VAL A 609 -23.84 3.90 -16.46
CA VAL A 609 -24.60 2.85 -17.15
C VAL A 609 -24.84 3.26 -18.60
N THR A 610 -24.34 2.46 -19.54
CA THR A 610 -24.57 2.64 -20.98
C THR A 610 -25.22 1.40 -21.56
N VAL A 611 -26.42 1.55 -22.13
CA VAL A 611 -27.18 0.45 -22.73
C VAL A 611 -27.53 0.79 -24.17
N SER A 612 -27.17 -0.07 -25.13
CA SER A 612 -27.53 0.15 -26.54
C SER A 612 -28.99 -0.20 -26.87
N GLY A 613 -29.60 -1.09 -26.09
CA GLY A 613 -30.96 -1.58 -26.24
C GLY A 613 -31.97 -0.87 -25.35
N GLU A 614 -32.93 -1.62 -24.82
CA GLU A 614 -34.17 -1.05 -24.25
C GLU A 614 -34.05 -0.59 -22.79
N ASP A 615 -33.57 -1.44 -21.89
CA ASP A 615 -33.75 -1.28 -20.44
C ASP A 615 -32.49 -0.74 -19.76
N ALA A 616 -32.47 0.57 -19.50
CA ALA A 616 -31.36 1.26 -18.84
C ALA A 616 -31.80 1.87 -17.51
N GLY A 617 -31.23 1.39 -16.41
CA GLY A 617 -31.49 1.95 -15.08
C GLY A 617 -30.23 2.29 -14.31
N GLY A 618 -30.24 3.37 -13.53
CA GLY A 618 -29.09 3.74 -12.70
C GLY A 618 -28.71 2.67 -11.67
N LEU A 619 -29.70 1.96 -11.09
CA LEU A 619 -29.47 0.82 -10.20
C LEU A 619 -29.79 -0.51 -10.89
N THR A 620 -30.95 -0.61 -11.53
CA THR A 620 -31.45 -1.86 -12.11
C THR A 620 -32.01 -1.66 -13.51
N GLY A 621 -31.59 -2.46 -14.49
CA GLY A 621 -32.16 -2.43 -15.84
C GLY A 621 -33.64 -2.79 -15.82
N GLY A 622 -33.98 -4.02 -15.42
CA GLY A 622 -35.37 -4.50 -15.31
C GLY A 622 -35.75 -5.09 -13.94
N ASN A 623 -36.98 -4.85 -13.50
CA ASN A 623 -37.49 -5.31 -12.20
C ASN A 623 -38.82 -6.07 -12.32
N ARG A 624 -38.86 -7.29 -11.79
CA ARG A 624 -40.06 -8.08 -11.46
C ARG A 624 -40.10 -8.55 -10.01
N GLY A 625 -39.11 -8.15 -9.21
CA GLY A 625 -38.99 -8.50 -7.80
C GLY A 625 -39.35 -7.34 -6.88
N VAL A 626 -38.61 -7.19 -5.78
CA VAL A 626 -38.81 -6.11 -4.80
C VAL A 626 -37.53 -5.29 -4.67
N ILE A 627 -37.64 -3.98 -4.89
CA ILE A 627 -36.55 -3.02 -4.72
C ILE A 627 -36.97 -2.01 -3.64
N ARG A 628 -36.16 -1.85 -2.58
CA ARG A 628 -36.47 -0.91 -1.47
C ARG A 628 -35.25 -0.35 -0.75
N HIS A 629 -35.35 0.90 -0.26
CA HIS A 629 -34.26 1.56 0.47
C HIS A 629 -32.94 1.61 -0.32
N VAL A 630 -33.04 1.93 -1.61
CA VAL A 630 -31.88 2.01 -2.52
C VAL A 630 -31.71 3.41 -3.06
N TRP A 631 -30.53 3.71 -3.58
CA TRP A 631 -30.32 4.94 -4.35
C TRP A 631 -29.34 4.80 -5.52
N ALA A 632 -29.49 5.65 -6.54
CA ALA A 632 -28.58 5.68 -7.69
C ALA A 632 -28.21 7.12 -8.10
N SER A 633 -26.97 7.30 -8.55
CA SER A 633 -26.43 8.60 -8.98
C SER A 633 -25.60 8.53 -10.27
N GLY A 634 -25.24 7.33 -10.74
CA GLY A 634 -24.45 7.14 -11.95
C GLY A 634 -25.12 7.69 -13.22
N PRO A 635 -24.37 8.31 -14.16
CA PRO A 635 -24.93 8.74 -15.44
C PRO A 635 -25.57 7.57 -16.19
N VAL A 636 -26.79 7.76 -16.71
CA VAL A 636 -27.54 6.72 -17.43
C VAL A 636 -27.75 7.14 -18.88
N THR A 637 -27.24 6.32 -19.81
CA THR A 637 -27.46 6.47 -21.25
C THR A 637 -28.12 5.21 -21.81
N GLY A 638 -29.31 5.33 -22.40
CA GLY A 638 -30.01 4.23 -23.05
C GLY A 638 -30.32 4.52 -24.51
N GLY A 639 -30.26 3.51 -25.38
CA GLY A 639 -30.61 3.59 -26.80
C GLY A 639 -32.11 3.43 -27.09
N GLY A 640 -32.86 2.82 -26.16
CA GLY A 640 -34.31 2.60 -26.25
C GLY A 640 -35.14 3.57 -25.41
N SER A 641 -36.40 3.22 -25.15
CA SER A 641 -37.36 4.07 -24.44
C SER A 641 -37.42 3.85 -22.92
N ASN A 642 -36.86 2.75 -22.40
CA ASN A 642 -37.03 2.36 -21.00
C ASN A 642 -35.81 2.83 -20.19
N VAL A 643 -35.64 4.15 -20.10
CA VAL A 643 -34.50 4.79 -19.44
C VAL A 643 -34.96 5.48 -18.17
N GLY A 644 -34.47 5.03 -17.01
CA GLY A 644 -34.81 5.61 -15.71
C GLY A 644 -33.59 5.86 -14.84
N GLY A 645 -33.68 6.88 -13.98
CA GLY A 645 -32.60 7.23 -13.05
C GLY A 645 -32.33 6.17 -11.98
N LEU A 646 -33.32 5.34 -11.65
CA LEU A 646 -33.21 4.22 -10.72
C LEU A 646 -33.43 2.87 -11.42
N VAL A 647 -34.57 2.72 -12.10
CA VAL A 647 -34.98 1.48 -12.78
C VAL A 647 -35.34 1.77 -14.23
N GLY A 648 -34.83 0.99 -15.19
CA GLY A 648 -35.24 1.13 -16.59
C GLY A 648 -36.70 0.73 -16.80
N LEU A 649 -37.01 -0.52 -16.50
CA LEU A 649 -38.34 -1.12 -16.67
C LEU A 649 -38.83 -1.81 -15.39
N ALA A 650 -39.99 -1.42 -14.88
CA ALA A 650 -40.68 -2.12 -13.79
C ALA A 650 -41.90 -2.91 -14.33
N MET A 651 -41.93 -4.23 -14.13
CA MET A 651 -43.02 -5.11 -14.59
C MET A 651 -43.40 -6.12 -13.50
N ASN A 652 -44.64 -6.13 -13.03
CA ASN A 652 -45.09 -7.09 -12.00
C ASN A 652 -44.24 -7.11 -10.70
N GLY A 653 -43.36 -6.12 -10.50
CA GLY A 653 -42.50 -5.97 -9.34
C GLY A 653 -42.86 -4.74 -8.50
N THR A 654 -42.19 -4.59 -7.37
CA THR A 654 -42.36 -3.46 -6.44
C THR A 654 -41.10 -2.62 -6.38
N VAL A 655 -41.23 -1.29 -6.39
CA VAL A 655 -40.16 -0.33 -6.14
C VAL A 655 -40.66 0.67 -5.10
N THR A 656 -40.06 0.68 -3.90
CA THR A 656 -40.48 1.57 -2.80
C THR A 656 -39.34 2.25 -2.08
N ASP A 657 -39.62 3.38 -1.41
CA ASP A 657 -38.74 3.98 -0.40
C ASP A 657 -37.31 4.25 -0.89
N SER A 658 -37.17 4.69 -2.14
CA SER A 658 -35.90 4.72 -2.87
C SER A 658 -35.65 6.05 -3.57
N HIS A 659 -34.40 6.33 -3.92
CA HIS A 659 -33.99 7.65 -4.40
C HIS A 659 -33.17 7.58 -5.69
N TRP A 660 -33.21 8.63 -6.50
CA TRP A 660 -32.25 8.79 -7.59
C TRP A 660 -31.85 10.26 -7.72
N ASP A 661 -30.62 10.48 -8.18
CA ASP A 661 -30.15 11.83 -8.45
C ASP A 661 -30.46 12.23 -9.89
N ARG A 662 -31.48 13.07 -10.07
CA ARG A 662 -31.91 13.51 -11.41
C ARG A 662 -30.85 14.31 -12.17
N PHE A 663 -29.94 14.96 -11.46
CA PHE A 663 -28.91 15.81 -12.08
C PHE A 663 -27.79 14.94 -12.62
N SER A 664 -27.19 14.09 -11.78
CA SER A 664 -26.05 13.28 -12.19
C SER A 664 -26.42 12.09 -13.06
N THR A 665 -27.60 11.50 -12.86
CA THR A 665 -28.10 10.43 -13.74
C THR A 665 -28.51 10.95 -15.12
N GLY A 666 -28.87 12.24 -15.21
CA GLY A 666 -29.47 12.85 -16.39
C GLY A 666 -30.95 12.49 -16.62
N GLN A 667 -31.59 11.77 -15.69
CA GLN A 667 -32.95 11.24 -15.87
C GLN A 667 -33.97 11.96 -14.97
N GLY A 668 -34.99 12.53 -15.60
CA GLY A 668 -36.09 13.21 -14.89
C GLY A 668 -36.98 12.24 -14.10
N ASP A 669 -37.19 11.04 -14.63
CA ASP A 669 -38.01 9.99 -14.03
C ASP A 669 -37.13 8.91 -13.39
N GLY A 670 -37.54 8.45 -12.20
CA GLY A 670 -36.83 7.38 -11.49
C GLY A 670 -37.05 6.01 -12.12
N VAL A 671 -38.22 5.79 -12.71
CA VAL A 671 -38.55 4.58 -13.47
C VAL A 671 -38.87 4.96 -14.90
N GLY A 672 -38.14 4.42 -15.87
CA GLY A 672 -38.34 4.75 -17.29
C GLY A 672 -39.72 4.32 -17.79
N VAL A 673 -40.08 3.06 -17.55
CA VAL A 673 -41.41 2.52 -17.87
C VAL A 673 -41.97 1.71 -16.71
N VAL A 674 -43.23 2.00 -16.34
CA VAL A 674 -44.01 1.23 -15.38
C VAL A 674 -45.08 0.43 -16.14
N SER A 675 -44.89 -0.88 -16.24
CA SER A 675 -45.83 -1.80 -16.88
C SER A 675 -47.01 -2.16 -15.96
N ALA A 676 -48.12 -2.59 -16.55
CA ALA A 676 -49.29 -3.05 -15.81
C ALA A 676 -48.90 -4.17 -14.82
N GLY A 677 -49.30 -4.02 -13.56
CA GLY A 677 -48.99 -4.97 -12.48
C GLY A 677 -47.78 -4.59 -11.61
N ALA A 678 -46.99 -3.59 -11.99
CA ALA A 678 -45.93 -3.05 -11.12
C ALA A 678 -46.50 -2.10 -10.04
N ASN A 679 -45.88 -2.08 -8.87
CA ASN A 679 -46.18 -1.15 -7.77
C ASN A 679 -44.97 -0.25 -7.51
N VAL A 680 -45.08 1.02 -7.89
CA VAL A 680 -44.04 2.03 -7.65
C VAL A 680 -44.62 3.08 -6.71
N SER A 681 -44.05 3.23 -5.51
CA SER A 681 -44.50 4.21 -4.53
C SER A 681 -43.37 4.72 -3.65
N ASN A 682 -43.50 5.92 -3.08
CA ASN A 682 -42.48 6.53 -2.22
C ASN A 682 -41.05 6.58 -2.81
N ILE A 683 -40.94 6.79 -4.13
CA ILE A 683 -39.64 7.07 -4.77
C ILE A 683 -39.42 8.58 -4.85
N THR A 684 -38.22 9.04 -4.50
CA THR A 684 -37.92 10.47 -4.32
C THR A 684 -36.71 10.90 -5.14
N ALA A 685 -36.87 11.95 -5.95
CA ALA A 685 -35.76 12.58 -6.67
C ALA A 685 -34.92 13.46 -5.75
N VAL A 686 -33.63 13.18 -5.66
CA VAL A 686 -32.61 14.08 -5.09
C VAL A 686 -31.89 14.81 -6.23
N THR A 687 -31.10 15.82 -5.88
CA THR A 687 -30.37 16.64 -6.86
C THR A 687 -28.97 16.95 -6.36
N SER A 688 -27.96 16.71 -7.19
CA SER A 688 -26.58 17.16 -6.97
C SER A 688 -26.24 18.48 -7.68
N ASP A 689 -27.21 19.12 -8.32
CA ASP A 689 -27.05 20.42 -8.97
C ASP A 689 -26.56 21.48 -7.96
N PRO A 690 -25.37 22.07 -8.13
CA PRO A 690 -24.85 23.10 -7.23
C PRO A 690 -25.76 24.32 -7.09
N ALA A 691 -26.55 24.64 -8.13
CA ALA A 691 -27.53 25.73 -8.10
C ALA A 691 -28.69 25.46 -7.12
N GLN A 692 -28.84 24.21 -6.67
CA GLN A 692 -29.87 23.75 -5.75
C GLN A 692 -29.27 23.28 -4.41
N SER A 693 -28.04 23.67 -4.08
CA SER A 693 -27.34 23.31 -2.83
C SER A 693 -28.06 23.70 -1.54
N ALA A 694 -29.00 24.65 -1.59
CA ALA A 694 -29.85 25.04 -0.45
C ALA A 694 -31.19 24.29 -0.38
N ALA A 695 -31.51 23.41 -1.34
CA ALA A 695 -32.76 22.68 -1.37
C ALA A 695 -32.77 21.54 -0.34
N ALA A 696 -33.93 21.24 0.24
CA ALA A 696 -34.08 20.15 1.22
C ALA A 696 -33.79 18.76 0.64
N ASN A 697 -33.89 18.61 -0.70
CA ASN A 697 -33.57 17.37 -1.42
C ASN A 697 -32.18 17.42 -2.09
N TYR A 698 -31.28 18.29 -1.65
CA TYR A 698 -29.90 18.29 -2.11
C TYR A 698 -29.21 16.98 -1.70
N ALA A 699 -28.59 16.30 -2.66
CA ALA A 699 -28.20 14.91 -2.55
C ALA A 699 -27.08 14.62 -1.55
N PHE A 700 -26.40 15.66 -1.05
CA PHE A 700 -25.33 15.57 -0.05
C PHE A 700 -25.79 16.01 1.35
N MET A 701 -27.12 15.95 1.60
CA MET A 701 -27.73 16.17 2.90
C MET A 701 -28.43 14.90 3.36
N GLN A 702 -28.19 14.48 4.61
CA GLN A 702 -28.85 13.31 5.20
C GLN A 702 -30.39 13.38 5.10
N GLY A 703 -30.97 14.55 5.33
CA GLY A 703 -32.42 14.76 5.30
C GLY A 703 -33.07 14.54 3.93
N ALA A 704 -32.29 14.54 2.84
CA ALA A 704 -32.80 14.23 1.50
C ALA A 704 -33.20 12.75 1.34
N TYR A 705 -32.77 11.88 2.25
CA TYR A 705 -32.98 10.43 2.21
C TYR A 705 -33.83 9.94 3.38
N ALA A 706 -34.93 10.63 3.67
CA ALA A 706 -35.74 10.40 4.88
C ALA A 706 -36.32 8.98 5.03
N SER A 707 -36.41 8.17 3.96
CA SER A 707 -36.85 6.77 4.04
C SER A 707 -35.74 5.77 4.39
N LEU A 708 -34.48 6.22 4.51
CA LEU A 708 -33.37 5.36 4.89
C LEU A 708 -33.20 5.30 6.42
N ASP A 709 -32.81 4.12 6.93
CA ASP A 709 -32.52 3.90 8.34
C ASP A 709 -31.10 4.38 8.70
N PHE A 710 -31.00 5.58 9.27
CA PHE A 710 -29.76 6.13 9.83
C PHE A 710 -29.46 5.68 11.27
N GLY A 711 -30.32 4.85 11.86
CA GLY A 711 -30.13 4.28 13.20
C GLY A 711 -29.23 3.04 13.21
N GLY A 712 -29.10 2.34 12.09
CA GLY A 712 -28.25 1.14 12.01
C GLY A 712 -27.71 0.76 10.64
N THR A 713 -28.40 1.09 9.54
CA THR A 713 -27.99 0.65 8.20
C THR A 713 -27.12 1.67 7.48
N TRP A 714 -27.57 2.93 7.46
CA TRP A 714 -26.96 4.02 6.71
C TRP A 714 -26.28 5.02 7.64
N THR A 715 -25.27 5.70 7.15
CA THR A 715 -24.69 6.89 7.79
C THR A 715 -24.43 7.94 6.72
N ALA A 716 -24.51 9.21 7.08
CA ALA A 716 -24.11 10.30 6.20
C ALA A 716 -23.33 11.32 7.02
N PHE A 717 -22.31 11.87 6.40
CA PHE A 717 -21.53 12.98 6.93
C PHE A 717 -21.86 14.25 6.16
N ASP A 718 -21.57 15.39 6.76
CA ASP A 718 -21.80 16.68 6.11
C ASP A 718 -21.07 16.75 4.76
N GLY A 719 -21.80 17.03 3.67
CA GLY A 719 -21.26 17.06 2.31
C GLY A 719 -21.09 15.69 1.65
N THR A 720 -21.75 14.63 2.16
CA THR A 720 -21.69 13.28 1.58
C THR A 720 -23.08 12.70 1.30
N ARG A 721 -23.13 11.76 0.36
CA ARG A 721 -24.27 10.83 0.20
C ARG A 721 -24.27 9.79 1.33
N PRO A 722 -25.39 9.08 1.57
CA PRO A 722 -25.42 8.00 2.55
C PRO A 722 -24.50 6.82 2.19
N PHE A 723 -23.58 6.48 3.09
CA PHE A 723 -22.78 5.25 3.08
C PHE A 723 -23.49 4.14 3.86
N LEU A 724 -23.19 2.88 3.54
CA LEU A 724 -23.59 1.77 4.40
C LEU A 724 -22.66 1.70 5.61
N GLN A 725 -23.21 1.60 6.83
CA GLN A 725 -22.40 1.45 8.04
C GLN A 725 -21.59 0.13 8.03
N GLY A 726 -22.07 -0.87 7.30
CA GLY A 726 -21.39 -2.15 7.10
C GLY A 726 -20.03 -2.02 6.39
N GLU A 727 -19.81 -0.97 5.61
CA GLU A 727 -18.53 -0.70 4.92
C GLU A 727 -17.39 -0.32 5.90
N TRP A 728 -17.69 -0.04 7.17
CA TRP A 728 -16.66 0.34 8.14
C TRP A 728 -15.68 -0.80 8.42
N GLN A 729 -14.37 -0.49 8.38
CA GLN A 729 -13.27 -1.39 8.71
C GLN A 729 -12.23 -0.68 9.57
N THR A 730 -11.42 -1.47 10.28
CA THR A 730 -10.19 -1.00 10.96
C THR A 730 -8.96 -1.09 10.05
N THR A 731 -8.96 -2.02 9.09
CA THR A 731 -8.00 -2.06 7.99
C THR A 731 -8.58 -1.28 6.82
N LEU A 732 -7.95 -0.16 6.47
CA LEU A 732 -8.46 0.80 5.50
C LEU A 732 -7.75 0.62 4.16
N THR A 733 -8.53 0.51 3.08
CA THR A 733 -8.01 0.25 1.74
C THR A 733 -8.62 1.15 0.66
N ASN A 734 -9.65 1.93 0.99
CA ASN A 734 -10.31 2.86 0.09
C ASN A 734 -10.80 4.13 0.82
N ALA A 735 -11.22 5.14 0.05
CA ALA A 735 -11.68 6.42 0.58
C ALA A 735 -12.99 6.32 1.38
N HIS A 736 -13.86 5.34 1.08
CA HIS A 736 -15.10 5.12 1.82
C HIS A 736 -14.81 4.71 3.27
N GLN A 737 -13.98 3.69 3.45
CA GLN A 737 -13.53 3.21 4.76
C GLN A 737 -12.81 4.32 5.53
N LEU A 738 -11.98 5.13 4.84
CA LEU A 738 -11.33 6.31 5.43
C LEU A 738 -12.36 7.31 5.99
N GLN A 739 -13.43 7.59 5.24
CA GLN A 739 -14.51 8.48 5.70
C GLN A 739 -15.26 7.90 6.90
N LEU A 740 -15.48 6.58 6.88
CA LEU A 740 -16.21 5.84 7.91
C LEU A 740 -15.46 5.72 9.23
N MET A 741 -14.16 6.05 9.31
CA MET A 741 -13.44 6.20 10.59
C MET A 741 -14.19 7.09 11.59
N SER A 742 -14.98 8.04 11.09
CA SER A 742 -15.83 8.92 11.88
C SER A 742 -16.93 8.20 12.69
N LEU A 743 -17.20 6.92 12.42
CA LEU A 743 -18.11 6.09 13.22
C LEU A 743 -17.47 5.61 14.54
N LYS A 744 -16.15 5.44 14.58
CA LYS A 744 -15.40 4.88 15.72
C LYS A 744 -14.10 5.66 15.92
N LEU A 745 -14.21 6.81 16.56
CA LEU A 745 -13.11 7.76 16.75
C LEU A 745 -12.04 7.29 17.74
N ASP A 746 -12.27 6.21 18.49
CA ASP A 746 -11.38 5.62 19.48
C ASP A 746 -10.71 4.30 19.01
N ALA A 747 -11.05 3.82 17.81
CA ALA A 747 -10.49 2.58 17.27
C ALA A 747 -9.04 2.74 16.76
N ALA A 748 -8.32 1.62 16.71
CA ALA A 748 -7.02 1.53 16.06
C ALA A 748 -7.19 1.15 14.60
N TYR A 749 -6.59 1.94 13.71
CA TYR A 749 -6.68 1.77 12.26
C TYR A 749 -5.30 1.48 11.66
N VAL A 750 -5.29 0.68 10.61
CA VAL A 750 -4.11 0.46 9.77
C VAL A 750 -4.48 0.65 8.29
N LEU A 751 -3.58 1.15 7.46
CA LEU A 751 -3.79 1.05 6.00
C LEU A 751 -3.38 -0.34 5.51
N GLY A 752 -4.28 -1.00 4.77
CA GLY A 752 -4.02 -2.32 4.17
C GLY A 752 -3.38 -2.25 2.78
N ARG A 753 -3.46 -1.09 2.10
CA ARG A 753 -2.82 -0.78 0.81
C ARG A 753 -2.72 0.73 0.62
N HIS A 754 -2.10 1.17 -0.48
CA HIS A 754 -2.21 2.56 -0.94
C HIS A 754 -3.69 2.90 -1.18
N VAL A 755 -4.11 4.09 -0.75
CA VAL A 755 -5.49 4.56 -0.87
C VAL A 755 -5.54 5.69 -1.88
N ASP A 756 -6.25 5.47 -2.99
CA ASP A 756 -6.66 6.57 -3.86
C ASP A 756 -7.88 7.29 -3.25
N ALA A 757 -7.67 8.53 -2.81
CA ALA A 757 -8.70 9.41 -2.29
C ALA A 757 -9.11 10.49 -3.30
N GLY A 758 -8.69 10.39 -4.57
CA GLY A 758 -9.03 11.35 -5.63
C GLY A 758 -10.53 11.50 -5.88
N GLU A 759 -11.33 10.47 -5.58
CA GLU A 759 -12.80 10.57 -5.66
C GLU A 759 -13.35 11.71 -4.78
N THR A 760 -12.69 12.02 -3.66
CA THR A 760 -13.10 13.10 -2.75
C THR A 760 -13.03 14.49 -3.41
N GLY A 761 -12.24 14.66 -4.47
CA GLY A 761 -12.14 15.89 -5.26
C GLY A 761 -12.80 15.84 -6.63
N ARG A 762 -13.44 14.72 -6.99
CA ARG A 762 -13.93 14.49 -8.36
C ARG A 762 -15.10 15.40 -8.74
N ASN A 763 -15.91 15.81 -7.78
CA ASN A 763 -17.10 16.61 -8.03
C ASN A 763 -16.75 18.05 -8.41
N ASP A 764 -16.79 18.36 -9.70
CA ASP A 764 -16.57 19.69 -10.28
C ASP A 764 -17.87 20.52 -10.42
N GLY A 765 -19.01 19.98 -9.97
CA GLY A 765 -20.34 20.60 -10.08
C GLY A 765 -21.06 20.34 -11.41
N THR A 766 -20.47 19.56 -12.32
CA THR A 766 -21.12 19.11 -13.55
C THR A 766 -21.86 17.79 -13.32
N ALA A 767 -22.94 17.57 -14.06
CA ALA A 767 -23.72 16.33 -14.00
C ALA A 767 -22.87 15.06 -14.17
N ALA A 768 -21.87 15.10 -15.05
CA ALA A 768 -21.01 13.96 -15.35
C ALA A 768 -20.12 13.52 -14.18
N ASN A 769 -19.79 14.43 -13.27
CA ASN A 769 -18.83 14.20 -12.18
C ASN A 769 -19.44 14.35 -10.77
N SER A 770 -20.73 14.66 -10.66
CA SER A 770 -21.45 14.72 -9.36
C SER A 770 -22.09 13.39 -8.92
N ASN A 771 -21.75 12.28 -9.59
CA ASN A 771 -22.27 10.94 -9.29
C ASN A 771 -21.59 10.24 -8.10
N GLY A 772 -20.40 10.68 -7.68
CA GLY A 772 -19.66 10.09 -6.55
C GLY A 772 -20.26 10.39 -5.17
N MET A 773 -19.55 9.97 -4.12
CA MET A 773 -20.02 10.06 -2.74
C MET A 773 -19.91 11.46 -2.12
N TRP A 774 -18.94 12.27 -2.56
CA TRP A 774 -18.63 13.57 -1.96
C TRP A 774 -19.12 14.76 -2.79
N ALA A 775 -19.54 15.83 -2.10
CA ALA A 775 -19.84 17.13 -2.69
C ALA A 775 -18.56 17.87 -3.13
N GLN A 776 -18.70 19.05 -3.73
CA GLN A 776 -17.57 19.93 -4.07
C GLN A 776 -16.73 20.39 -2.86
N THR A 777 -17.26 20.23 -1.63
CA THR A 777 -16.54 20.47 -0.38
C THR A 777 -15.57 19.35 0.00
N GLY A 778 -15.66 18.20 -0.69
CA GLY A 778 -14.80 17.04 -0.53
C GLY A 778 -14.98 16.30 0.80
N PHE A 779 -13.91 15.62 1.20
CA PHE A 779 -13.87 14.74 2.37
C PHE A 779 -14.28 15.46 3.66
N MET A 780 -15.08 14.79 4.49
CA MET A 780 -15.43 15.30 5.82
C MET A 780 -14.40 14.83 6.83
N ARG A 781 -13.68 15.78 7.43
CA ARG A 781 -12.62 15.53 8.42
C ARG A 781 -13.03 14.57 9.53
N VAL A 782 -12.09 13.70 9.91
CA VAL A 782 -12.25 12.77 11.04
C VAL A 782 -11.98 13.49 12.35
N GLY A 783 -12.96 13.49 13.25
CA GLY A 783 -12.87 14.19 14.53
C GLY A 783 -13.17 15.69 14.44
N THR A 784 -14.06 16.15 15.32
CA THR A 784 -14.55 17.54 15.42
C THR A 784 -14.32 18.08 16.84
N ASP A 785 -14.73 19.33 17.10
CA ASP A 785 -14.63 19.91 18.44
C ASP A 785 -15.50 19.17 19.48
N GLY A 786 -16.69 18.70 19.06
CA GLY A 786 -17.61 17.95 19.92
C GLY A 786 -17.21 16.48 20.11
N SER A 787 -16.39 15.91 19.22
CA SER A 787 -15.95 14.52 19.29
C SER A 787 -14.60 14.36 18.60
N ARG A 788 -13.53 14.32 19.38
CA ARG A 788 -12.14 14.25 18.89
C ARG A 788 -11.80 12.84 18.45
N PHE A 789 -10.84 12.72 17.52
CA PHE A 789 -10.19 11.43 17.27
C PHE A 789 -9.25 11.10 18.45
N LEU A 790 -9.46 9.93 19.06
CA LEU A 790 -8.74 9.40 20.23
C LEU A 790 -8.03 8.07 19.91
N GLY A 791 -8.25 7.52 18.72
CA GLY A 791 -7.68 6.27 18.25
C GLY A 791 -6.23 6.38 17.77
N SER A 792 -5.84 5.46 16.89
CA SER A 792 -4.53 5.48 16.22
C SER A 792 -4.65 5.16 14.73
N LEU A 793 -3.67 5.59 13.93
CA LEU A 793 -3.55 5.25 12.51
C LEU A 793 -2.09 4.88 12.18
N ASP A 794 -1.84 3.63 11.83
CA ASP A 794 -0.57 3.18 11.25
C ASP A 794 -0.73 3.04 9.73
N GLY A 795 -0.02 3.87 8.97
CA GLY A 795 -0.06 3.79 7.52
C GLY A 795 0.64 2.55 6.97
N GLN A 796 1.45 1.84 7.76
CA GLN A 796 2.28 0.72 7.28
C GLN A 796 3.09 1.07 6.03
N TYR A 797 3.52 2.34 5.93
CA TYR A 797 4.18 2.96 4.79
C TYR A 797 3.37 3.00 3.48
N HIS A 798 2.05 2.85 3.58
CA HIS A 798 1.13 3.17 2.50
C HIS A 798 0.86 4.67 2.40
N VAL A 799 0.38 5.05 1.22
CA VAL A 799 0.15 6.44 0.82
C VAL A 799 -1.33 6.65 0.57
N ILE A 800 -1.88 7.71 1.15
CA ILE A 800 -3.18 8.27 0.76
C ILE A 800 -2.90 9.37 -0.25
N SER A 801 -3.40 9.21 -1.48
CA SER A 801 -3.15 10.16 -2.57
C SER A 801 -4.43 10.89 -2.99
N GLY A 802 -4.33 12.15 -3.38
CA GLY A 802 -5.43 12.91 -3.98
C GLY A 802 -6.52 13.37 -3.02
N LEU A 803 -6.31 13.30 -1.71
CA LEU A 803 -7.31 13.71 -0.72
C LEU A 803 -7.66 15.20 -0.88
N THR A 804 -8.94 15.49 -1.08
CA THR A 804 -9.46 16.85 -1.25
C THR A 804 -10.42 17.23 -0.12
N ILE A 805 -10.16 18.37 0.53
CA ILE A 805 -11.06 19.02 1.48
C ILE A 805 -11.14 20.50 1.12
N ASN A 806 -12.31 20.98 0.70
CA ASN A 806 -12.48 22.34 0.20
C ASN A 806 -13.56 23.10 1.01
N ARG A 807 -13.16 23.67 2.15
CA ARG A 807 -14.09 24.28 3.12
C ARG A 807 -13.67 25.68 3.58
N PRO A 808 -13.51 26.64 2.66
CA PRO A 808 -12.92 27.96 2.93
C PRO A 808 -13.74 28.89 3.84
N ALA A 809 -15.02 28.59 4.11
CA ALA A 809 -15.95 29.54 4.74
C ALA A 809 -16.53 29.11 6.09
N ILE A 810 -16.38 27.85 6.48
CA ILE A 810 -17.22 27.25 7.54
C ILE A 810 -16.45 26.48 8.62
N ASP A 811 -15.25 25.99 8.31
CA ASP A 811 -14.60 24.98 9.15
C ASP A 811 -13.25 25.42 9.68
N SER A 812 -13.16 25.47 11.02
CA SER A 812 -11.92 25.48 11.78
C SER A 812 -11.45 24.04 12.05
N TRP A 813 -10.15 23.87 12.23
CA TRP A 813 -9.46 22.58 12.46
C TRP A 813 -9.66 21.64 11.28
N VAL A 814 -8.95 21.87 10.18
CA VAL A 814 -9.13 21.15 8.90
C VAL A 814 -7.87 20.35 8.57
N GLY A 815 -8.07 19.11 8.13
CA GLY A 815 -7.07 18.12 7.72
C GLY A 815 -7.76 16.76 7.57
N LEU A 816 -7.02 15.69 7.26
CA LEU A 816 -7.60 14.33 7.35
C LEU A 816 -8.26 14.14 8.72
N PHE A 817 -7.53 14.51 9.77
CA PHE A 817 -8.08 14.68 11.11
C PHE A 817 -8.35 16.15 11.40
N GLY A 818 -9.57 16.47 11.83
CA GLY A 818 -9.89 17.82 12.26
C GLY A 818 -9.22 18.13 13.60
N LYS A 819 -9.62 17.40 14.64
CA LYS A 819 -9.09 17.54 16.01
C LYS A 819 -8.77 16.19 16.64
N THR A 820 -7.58 16.08 17.22
CA THR A 820 -7.10 14.85 17.88
C THR A 820 -6.82 15.04 19.37
N GLY A 821 -6.80 13.95 20.15
CA GLY A 821 -6.41 13.96 21.56
C GLY A 821 -5.63 12.70 21.98
N GLY A 822 -4.33 12.84 22.22
CA GLY A 822 -3.46 11.74 22.70
C GLY A 822 -3.25 10.60 21.71
N VAL A 823 -3.36 10.86 20.41
CA VAL A 823 -3.34 9.83 19.34
C VAL A 823 -1.93 9.47 18.89
N ILE A 824 -1.81 8.31 18.25
CA ILE A 824 -0.59 7.89 17.53
C ILE A 824 -0.90 7.83 16.03
N VAL A 825 -0.13 8.55 15.22
CA VAL A 825 -0.20 8.47 13.74
C VAL A 825 1.20 8.23 13.20
N LYS A 826 1.43 7.14 12.46
CA LYS A 826 2.77 6.82 11.97
C LYS A 826 2.80 6.16 10.61
N ASN A 827 3.96 6.17 9.96
CA ASN A 827 4.24 5.46 8.70
C ASN A 827 3.23 5.79 7.58
N LEU A 828 2.86 7.06 7.44
CA LEU A 828 1.79 7.49 6.53
C LEU A 828 2.24 8.58 5.56
N GLY A 829 2.06 8.33 4.26
CA GLY A 829 2.25 9.31 3.21
C GLY A 829 0.93 9.97 2.83
N MET A 830 0.91 11.29 2.73
CA MET A 830 -0.21 12.06 2.19
C MET A 830 0.24 12.76 0.91
N ALA A 831 -0.04 12.17 -0.24
CA ALA A 831 0.44 12.68 -1.53
C ALA A 831 -0.66 13.48 -2.25
N HIS A 832 -0.26 14.53 -2.97
CA HIS A 832 -1.15 15.31 -3.85
C HIS A 832 -2.44 15.79 -3.16
N VAL A 833 -2.35 16.21 -1.90
CA VAL A 833 -3.53 16.70 -1.17
C VAL A 833 -3.96 18.08 -1.68
N SER A 834 -5.25 18.39 -1.59
CA SER A 834 -5.77 19.74 -1.77
C SER A 834 -6.67 20.10 -0.59
N ILE A 835 -6.13 20.83 0.37
CA ILE A 835 -6.81 21.11 1.64
C ILE A 835 -6.98 22.62 1.81
N THR A 836 -8.22 23.04 2.00
CA THR A 836 -8.61 24.44 2.20
C THR A 836 -9.57 24.55 3.38
N GLY A 837 -9.27 25.42 4.35
CA GLY A 837 -10.08 25.64 5.55
C GLY A 837 -10.05 27.08 6.05
N THR A 838 -10.54 27.34 7.26
CA THR A 838 -10.49 28.68 7.88
C THR A 838 -9.34 28.80 8.90
N GLN A 839 -9.52 28.35 10.12
CA GLN A 839 -8.53 28.36 11.21
C GLN A 839 -7.91 26.97 11.41
N GLU A 840 -6.64 26.90 11.81
CA GLU A 840 -5.89 25.65 12.07
C GLU A 840 -6.04 24.60 10.95
N VAL A 841 -5.39 24.85 9.83
CA VAL A 841 -5.44 23.96 8.66
C VAL A 841 -4.11 23.23 8.50
N GLY A 842 -4.16 21.90 8.43
CA GLY A 842 -3.01 21.04 8.20
C GLY A 842 -3.29 19.98 7.14
N GLY A 843 -2.24 19.52 6.45
CA GLY A 843 -2.32 18.39 5.53
C GLY A 843 -2.90 17.11 6.16
N LEU A 844 -2.43 16.82 7.38
CA LEU A 844 -2.78 15.61 8.12
C LEU A 844 -3.69 15.91 9.32
N ILE A 845 -3.33 16.89 10.16
CA ILE A 845 -4.11 17.25 11.36
C ILE A 845 -4.36 18.75 11.38
N GLY A 846 -5.62 19.17 11.58
CA GLY A 846 -5.95 20.56 11.85
C GLY A 846 -5.39 21.02 13.21
N LEU A 847 -5.93 20.44 14.31
CA LEU A 847 -5.47 20.70 15.68
C LEU A 847 -5.10 19.41 16.42
N SER A 848 -3.85 19.33 16.86
CA SER A 848 -3.33 18.23 17.68
C SER A 848 -3.30 18.61 19.16
N GLN A 849 -3.75 17.70 20.04
CA GLN A 849 -3.60 17.82 21.48
C GLN A 849 -2.87 16.59 22.04
N GLY A 850 -1.54 16.66 22.14
CA GLY A 850 -0.72 15.57 22.65
C GLY A 850 -0.52 14.39 21.68
N ALA A 851 -0.67 14.57 20.37
CA ALA A 851 -0.44 13.50 19.41
C ALA A 851 1.05 13.14 19.27
N VAL A 852 1.35 11.87 19.01
CA VAL A 852 2.66 11.38 18.61
C VAL A 852 2.60 11.03 17.13
N VAL A 853 3.35 11.77 16.31
CA VAL A 853 3.37 11.62 14.85
C VAL A 853 4.79 11.29 14.38
N SER A 854 4.97 10.24 13.55
CA SER A 854 6.31 9.80 13.12
C SER A 854 6.31 9.14 11.73
N ASN A 855 7.37 9.34 10.94
CA ASN A 855 7.52 8.72 9.61
C ASN A 855 6.37 9.11 8.67
N VAL A 856 6.12 10.42 8.54
CA VAL A 856 5.00 10.94 7.74
C VAL A 856 5.45 12.00 6.77
N TYR A 857 4.77 12.12 5.64
CA TYR A 857 5.00 13.23 4.73
C TYR A 857 3.72 13.77 4.13
N VAL A 858 3.74 15.04 3.73
CA VAL A 858 2.64 15.70 3.02
C VAL A 858 3.14 16.43 1.77
N THR A 859 2.51 16.17 0.63
CA THR A 859 2.71 16.89 -0.64
C THR A 859 1.37 17.40 -1.17
N GLY A 860 1.38 18.44 -2.03
CA GLY A 860 0.16 19.05 -2.58
C GLY A 860 -0.01 20.51 -2.17
N SER A 861 -1.21 20.91 -1.75
CA SER A 861 -1.53 22.27 -1.35
C SER A 861 -2.36 22.33 -0.07
N VAL A 862 -2.02 23.24 0.83
CA VAL A 862 -2.72 23.50 2.09
C VAL A 862 -2.96 25.01 2.24
N SER A 863 -4.21 25.44 2.36
CA SER A 863 -4.55 26.85 2.44
C SER A 863 -5.60 27.18 3.51
N GLY A 864 -5.54 28.39 4.05
CA GLY A 864 -6.55 28.87 4.99
C GLY A 864 -6.50 30.36 5.31
N THR A 865 -7.22 30.77 6.35
CA THR A 865 -7.30 32.18 6.79
C THR A 865 -6.64 32.43 8.15
N GLY A 866 -6.19 31.38 8.84
CA GLY A 866 -5.63 31.40 10.20
C GLY A 866 -4.25 30.78 10.31
N ALA A 867 -4.08 29.92 11.32
CA ALA A 867 -2.90 29.08 11.47
C ALA A 867 -2.89 27.97 10.41
N VAL A 868 -1.86 27.91 9.57
CA VAL A 868 -1.76 26.91 8.49
C VAL A 868 -0.37 26.29 8.47
N GLY A 869 -0.31 24.95 8.44
CA GLY A 869 0.91 24.17 8.36
C GLY A 869 0.83 23.09 7.29
N GLY A 870 1.95 22.72 6.67
CA GLY A 870 1.96 21.67 5.65
C GLY A 870 1.51 20.30 6.20
N ILE A 871 1.90 19.94 7.43
CA ILE A 871 1.48 18.68 8.08
C ILE A 871 0.40 18.93 9.13
N ILE A 872 0.65 19.86 10.06
CA ILE A 872 -0.24 20.10 11.20
C ILE A 872 -0.56 21.60 11.29
N GLY A 873 -1.84 21.96 11.37
CA GLY A 873 -2.25 23.35 11.52
C GLY A 873 -1.75 23.94 12.84
N ALA A 874 -2.07 23.31 13.96
CA ALA A 874 -1.54 23.66 15.28
C ALA A 874 -1.33 22.43 16.18
N MET A 875 -0.24 22.42 16.95
CA MET A 875 0.09 21.36 17.92
C MET A 875 0.11 21.91 19.36
N GLN A 876 -0.66 21.30 20.25
CA GLN A 876 -0.71 21.58 21.69
C GLN A 876 -0.12 20.39 22.46
N GLY A 877 1.21 20.36 22.62
CA GLY A 877 1.95 19.21 23.18
C GLY A 877 2.04 18.01 22.23
N GLY A 878 2.77 16.97 22.64
CA GLY A 878 3.05 15.79 21.81
C GLY A 878 4.38 15.89 21.05
N SER A 879 4.54 15.10 19.99
CA SER A 879 5.75 15.10 19.16
C SER A 879 5.51 14.84 17.67
N LEU A 880 6.35 15.42 16.82
CA LEU A 880 6.49 15.12 15.39
C LEU A 880 7.94 14.70 15.08
N SER A 881 8.09 13.59 14.37
CA SER A 881 9.37 12.89 14.11
C SER A 881 9.48 12.50 12.65
N ASN A 882 10.69 12.46 12.08
CA ASN A 882 10.98 11.84 10.78
C ASN A 882 9.93 12.22 9.73
N ALA A 883 9.77 13.52 9.51
CA ALA A 883 8.63 14.01 8.74
C ALA A 883 8.98 15.15 7.81
N TYR A 884 8.30 15.23 6.67
CA TYR A 884 8.52 16.35 5.76
C TYR A 884 7.26 16.87 5.08
N ALA A 885 7.30 18.16 4.76
CA ALA A 885 6.27 18.83 3.98
C ALA A 885 6.87 19.40 2.69
N SER A 886 6.37 18.94 1.56
CA SER A 886 6.62 19.57 0.25
C SER A 886 5.35 20.20 -0.33
N ALA A 887 4.30 20.33 0.49
CA ALA A 887 3.07 20.98 0.11
C ALA A 887 3.23 22.51 0.08
N ASP A 888 2.60 23.16 -0.89
CA ASP A 888 2.47 24.61 -0.93
C ASP A 888 1.50 25.08 0.15
N VAL A 889 1.97 25.97 1.02
CA VAL A 889 1.24 26.46 2.19
C VAL A 889 0.92 27.95 2.01
N SER A 890 -0.36 28.30 2.08
CA SER A 890 -0.79 29.70 1.99
C SER A 890 -1.81 30.08 3.06
N SER A 891 -1.69 31.29 3.59
CA SER A 891 -2.72 31.84 4.47
C SER A 891 -2.84 33.35 4.40
N THR A 892 -4.05 33.86 4.59
CA THR A 892 -4.28 35.29 4.82
C THR A 892 -4.10 35.69 6.28
N GLY A 893 -3.87 34.72 7.18
CA GLY A 893 -3.70 34.90 8.62
C GLY A 893 -2.24 34.98 9.09
N PRO A 894 -2.00 35.26 10.38
CA PRO A 894 -0.68 35.61 10.90
C PRO A 894 0.21 34.43 11.32
N TYR A 895 -0.17 33.17 11.11
CA TYR A 895 0.64 32.03 11.57
C TYR A 895 0.75 30.98 10.46
N VAL A 896 1.80 31.07 9.63
CA VAL A 896 1.97 30.18 8.47
C VAL A 896 3.35 29.54 8.53
N GLY A 897 3.44 28.21 8.51
CA GLY A 897 4.72 27.51 8.49
C GLY A 897 4.73 26.33 7.54
N GLY A 898 5.91 26.01 7.01
CA GLY A 898 6.06 24.90 6.06
C GLY A 898 5.65 23.54 6.64
N VAL A 899 5.93 23.29 7.93
CA VAL A 899 5.54 22.04 8.63
C VAL A 899 4.35 22.27 9.55
N LEU A 900 4.43 23.29 10.43
CA LEU A 900 3.35 23.63 11.35
C LEU A 900 2.94 25.11 11.27
N GLY A 901 1.65 25.39 11.44
CA GLY A 901 1.18 26.77 11.68
C GLY A 901 1.54 27.26 13.08
N GLY A 902 1.23 26.46 14.11
CA GLY A 902 1.57 26.75 15.51
C GLY A 902 2.11 25.54 16.27
N ASN A 903 3.08 25.75 17.17
CA ASN A 903 3.73 24.70 17.94
C ASN A 903 3.79 24.99 19.45
N ALA A 904 3.40 23.99 20.23
CA ALA A 904 3.67 23.86 21.66
C ALA A 904 4.06 22.41 22.03
N GLY A 905 4.57 21.65 21.05
CA GLY A 905 5.10 20.28 21.18
C GLY A 905 6.55 20.14 20.69
N ASN A 906 7.04 18.90 20.64
CA ASN A 906 8.44 18.61 20.25
C ASN A 906 8.54 18.20 18.78
N LEU A 907 9.43 18.83 18.02
CA LEU A 907 9.76 18.48 16.66
C LEU A 907 11.18 17.94 16.60
N HIS A 908 11.39 16.84 15.88
CA HIS A 908 12.73 16.36 15.55
C HIS A 908 12.77 15.71 14.18
N ASP A 909 13.89 15.91 13.49
CA ASP A 909 14.18 15.29 12.20
C ASP A 909 13.08 15.59 11.17
N VAL A 910 12.83 16.89 10.96
CA VAL A 910 11.78 17.40 10.07
C VAL A 910 12.31 18.34 9.00
N TYR A 911 11.65 18.38 7.84
CA TYR A 911 11.93 19.43 6.86
C TYR A 911 10.75 19.98 6.05
N ALA A 912 10.91 21.19 5.49
CA ALA A 912 9.95 21.84 4.60
C ALA A 912 10.56 22.34 3.29
N THR A 913 9.83 22.13 2.18
CA THR A 913 10.30 22.43 0.81
C THR A 913 9.25 23.03 -0.12
N GLY A 914 7.96 22.99 0.25
CA GLY A 914 6.91 23.67 -0.50
C GLY A 914 6.89 25.18 -0.24
N SER A 915 6.31 25.95 -1.14
CA SER A 915 6.25 27.41 -1.00
C SER A 915 5.41 27.83 0.21
N VAL A 916 5.82 28.87 0.97
CA VAL A 916 5.05 29.37 2.12
C VAL A 916 4.76 30.85 1.95
N SER A 917 3.47 31.20 1.91
CA SER A 917 3.02 32.58 1.67
C SER A 917 1.97 33.04 2.70
N GLY A 918 2.14 34.27 3.21
CA GLY A 918 1.22 34.90 4.14
C GLY A 918 1.86 36.03 4.96
N PRO A 919 1.08 36.81 5.72
CA PRO A 919 1.55 37.98 6.47
C PRO A 919 2.74 37.72 7.42
N ASN A 920 2.86 36.50 7.94
CA ASN A 920 3.89 36.06 8.91
C ASN A 920 4.31 34.61 8.56
N ALA A 921 4.76 34.42 7.33
CA ALA A 921 5.21 33.12 6.85
C ALA A 921 6.59 32.75 7.41
N ALA A 922 6.76 31.48 7.77
CA ALA A 922 8.00 30.92 8.29
C ALA A 922 8.39 29.63 7.55
N GLY A 923 9.69 29.35 7.54
CA GLY A 923 10.26 28.17 6.91
C GLY A 923 9.71 26.85 7.45
N LEU A 924 9.63 26.71 8.77
CA LEU A 924 9.19 25.48 9.45
C LEU A 924 7.90 25.67 10.24
N VAL A 925 7.88 26.66 11.15
CA VAL A 925 6.80 26.83 12.13
C VAL A 925 6.35 28.29 12.16
N GLY A 926 5.06 28.57 11.93
CA GLY A 926 4.55 29.95 11.98
C GLY A 926 4.73 30.60 13.35
N TYR A 927 4.21 29.98 14.41
CA TYR A 927 4.29 30.43 15.80
C TYR A 927 4.83 29.33 16.73
N ASN A 928 5.81 29.64 17.57
CA ASN A 928 6.38 28.69 18.53
C ASN A 928 6.24 29.18 19.99
N ALA A 929 5.50 28.44 20.82
CA ALA A 929 5.21 28.79 22.21
C ALA A 929 6.40 28.57 23.17
N ASP A 930 6.49 29.43 24.17
CA ASP A 930 7.65 29.74 25.02
C ASP A 930 7.81 28.90 26.29
N ALA A 931 6.79 28.16 26.71
CA ALA A 931 6.79 27.51 28.02
C ALA A 931 7.04 25.99 27.92
N SER A 932 8.29 25.55 28.07
CA SER A 932 8.71 24.16 28.38
C SER A 932 8.30 23.03 27.40
N GLY A 933 7.67 23.33 26.25
CA GLY A 933 7.09 22.32 25.36
C GLY A 933 7.30 22.50 23.86
N GLY A 934 7.93 23.59 23.38
CA GLY A 934 8.09 23.91 21.94
C GLY A 934 9.49 23.66 21.36
N LEU A 935 10.13 22.52 21.66
CA LEU A 935 11.50 22.25 21.19
C LEU A 935 11.51 21.83 19.72
N ILE A 936 12.37 22.44 18.92
CA ILE A 936 12.60 22.08 17.51
C ILE A 936 14.06 21.65 17.35
N GLY A 937 14.31 20.34 17.29
CA GLY A 937 15.61 19.76 17.01
C GLY A 937 15.74 19.34 15.55
N ASN A 938 16.93 19.47 14.96
CA ASN A 938 17.25 18.97 13.62
C ASN A 938 16.22 19.35 12.53
N GLY A 939 15.71 20.58 12.53
CA GLY A 939 14.73 21.05 11.55
C GLY A 939 15.37 21.74 10.35
N PHE A 940 14.97 21.42 9.13
CA PHE A 940 15.54 22.05 7.92
C PHE A 940 14.48 22.62 6.98
N TRP A 941 14.76 23.74 6.32
CA TRP A 941 13.87 24.24 5.25
C TRP A 941 14.65 24.82 4.09
N ASN A 942 14.10 24.69 2.89
CA ASN A 942 14.71 25.24 1.69
C ASN A 942 14.33 26.71 1.53
N ILE A 943 15.28 27.63 1.67
CA ILE A 943 15.02 29.08 1.61
C ILE A 943 14.56 29.52 0.21
N ASP A 944 15.07 28.89 -0.85
CA ASP A 944 14.77 29.28 -2.23
C ASP A 944 13.35 28.89 -2.65
N LEU A 945 12.88 27.71 -2.22
CA LEU A 945 11.54 27.21 -2.54
C LEU A 945 10.47 27.75 -1.58
N VAL A 946 10.77 27.72 -0.27
CA VAL A 946 9.84 28.18 0.75
C VAL A 946 9.66 29.70 0.69
N GLY A 947 10.70 30.43 0.27
CA GLY A 947 10.70 31.89 0.16
C GLY A 947 10.88 32.62 1.50
N GLN A 948 11.23 31.89 2.57
CA GLN A 948 11.38 32.44 3.92
C GLN A 948 12.79 32.22 4.48
N GLY A 949 13.44 33.30 4.91
CA GLY A 949 14.78 33.25 5.54
C GLY A 949 14.76 32.88 7.03
N VAL A 950 13.59 32.93 7.68
CA VAL A 950 13.41 32.63 9.11
C VAL A 950 12.68 31.30 9.30
N GLY A 951 13.16 30.46 10.21
CA GLY A 951 12.53 29.16 10.51
C GLY A 951 11.23 29.29 11.31
N THR A 952 11.09 30.39 12.05
CA THR A 952 9.94 30.75 12.89
C THR A 952 9.61 32.24 12.74
N ALA A 953 8.33 32.59 12.55
CA ALA A 953 7.91 33.99 12.34
C ALA A 953 7.66 34.75 13.66
N ASP A 954 7.25 34.05 14.72
CA ASP A 954 7.07 34.61 16.05
C ASP A 954 7.65 33.66 17.12
N THR A 955 8.56 34.19 17.95
CA THR A 955 9.30 33.42 18.95
C THR A 955 9.28 34.12 20.30
N ALA A 956 8.90 33.36 21.31
CA ALA A 956 9.38 33.60 22.67
C ALA A 956 10.31 32.46 23.19
N GLY A 957 10.45 31.36 22.44
CA GLY A 957 11.47 30.32 22.62
C GLY A 957 12.35 30.15 21.36
N GLY A 958 13.68 30.18 21.52
CA GLY A 958 14.63 30.14 20.40
C GLY A 958 14.75 28.78 19.70
N LEU A 959 15.25 28.79 18.46
CA LEU A 959 15.62 27.58 17.70
C LEU A 959 16.71 26.79 18.43
N SER A 960 16.58 25.47 18.49
CA SER A 960 17.61 24.61 19.10
C SER A 960 18.72 24.23 18.11
N ALA A 961 19.82 23.67 18.61
CA ALA A 961 20.96 23.26 17.79
C ALA A 961 20.57 22.23 16.72
N GLY A 962 21.14 22.36 15.52
CA GLY A 962 20.85 21.47 14.37
C GLY A 962 19.70 21.94 13.47
N THR A 963 19.05 23.07 13.78
CA THR A 963 17.97 23.64 12.95
C THR A 963 18.50 24.73 12.01
N ALA A 964 18.31 24.60 10.70
CA ALA A 964 18.89 25.50 9.71
C ALA A 964 18.06 25.67 8.42
N GLY A 965 18.00 26.90 7.91
CA GLY A 965 17.53 27.19 6.55
C GLY A 965 18.69 27.08 5.58
N LEU A 966 18.51 26.32 4.50
CA LEU A 966 19.54 26.09 3.49
C LEU A 966 19.01 26.49 2.11
N SER A 967 19.88 27.03 1.25
CA SER A 967 19.57 27.12 -0.18
C SER A 967 19.55 25.72 -0.79
N SER A 968 18.90 25.59 -1.94
CA SER A 968 18.83 24.36 -2.74
C SER A 968 20.22 23.81 -3.01
N SER A 969 21.16 24.67 -3.41
CA SER A 969 22.54 24.29 -3.68
C SER A 969 23.35 23.85 -2.45
N ARG A 970 22.99 24.30 -1.24
CA ARG A 970 23.71 23.96 0.00
C ARG A 970 23.18 22.72 0.71
N TRP A 971 21.98 22.25 0.38
CA TRP A 971 21.39 21.07 1.01
C TRP A 971 22.26 19.81 0.83
N LEU A 972 22.91 19.67 -0.33
CA LEU A 972 23.77 18.53 -0.65
C LEU A 972 24.98 18.38 0.27
N SER A 973 25.53 19.50 0.74
CA SER A 973 26.78 19.54 1.51
C SER A 973 26.54 19.82 2.99
N GLN A 974 25.44 20.49 3.34
CA GLN A 974 25.16 20.97 4.70
C GLN A 974 23.81 20.47 5.23
N GLY A 975 23.06 19.72 4.43
CA GLY A 975 21.79 19.14 4.83
C GLY A 975 21.93 18.00 5.85
N PRO A 976 20.80 17.49 6.34
CA PRO A 976 20.77 16.55 7.45
C PRO A 976 21.54 15.24 7.21
N VAL A 977 21.42 14.68 6.00
CA VAL A 977 22.13 13.43 5.63
C VAL A 977 23.63 13.71 5.41
N ALA A 978 23.97 14.82 4.75
CA ALA A 978 25.34 15.20 4.46
C ALA A 978 26.17 15.47 5.72
N THR A 979 25.53 16.01 6.76
CA THR A 979 26.16 16.30 8.06
C THR A 979 26.18 15.10 9.01
N GLY A 980 25.61 13.97 8.61
CA GLY A 980 25.48 12.77 9.44
C GLY A 980 24.53 12.95 10.62
N LEU A 981 23.71 14.02 10.63
CA LEU A 981 22.68 14.24 11.64
C LEU A 981 21.54 13.24 11.48
N TRP A 982 21.15 12.93 10.24
CA TRP A 982 20.18 11.88 9.93
C TRP A 982 20.90 10.69 9.31
N ASN A 983 20.83 9.55 9.99
CA ASN A 983 21.47 8.33 9.53
C ASN A 983 20.62 7.67 8.43
N PRO A 984 21.13 7.50 7.19
CA PRO A 984 20.39 6.85 6.12
C PRO A 984 20.13 5.35 6.34
N ALA A 985 20.87 4.70 7.24
CA ALA A 985 20.55 3.34 7.67
C ALA A 985 19.30 3.27 8.59
N ASN A 986 18.77 4.42 9.05
CA ASN A 986 17.69 4.52 10.04
C ASN A 986 16.45 5.26 9.49
N GLY A 987 16.04 5.00 8.24
CA GLY A 987 14.72 5.41 7.72
C GLY A 987 14.70 6.50 6.64
N TRP A 988 15.85 6.93 6.13
CA TRP A 988 15.95 7.96 5.08
C TRP A 988 16.79 7.47 3.89
N VAL A 989 16.28 7.67 2.68
CA VAL A 989 17.04 7.48 1.44
C VAL A 989 17.78 8.79 1.14
N PRO A 990 19.13 8.77 1.06
CA PRO A 990 19.89 9.92 0.60
C PRO A 990 19.46 10.33 -0.80
N GLY A 991 19.30 11.62 -1.02
CA GLY A 991 19.06 12.11 -2.36
C GLY A 991 18.69 13.57 -2.38
N TYR A 992 18.48 14.07 -3.59
CA TYR A 992 18.32 15.48 -3.88
C TYR A 992 17.12 15.70 -4.81
N PRO A 993 16.21 16.68 -4.67
CA PRO A 993 15.94 17.67 -3.66
C PRO A 993 16.58 17.54 -2.29
N TYR A 994 16.10 16.45 -1.70
CA TYR A 994 15.95 16.22 -0.29
C TYR A 994 15.88 14.72 -0.07
N PRO A 995 16.29 14.22 1.11
CA PRO A 995 16.15 12.82 1.45
C PRO A 995 14.67 12.45 1.51
N VAL A 996 14.32 11.25 1.05
CA VAL A 996 12.96 10.71 1.13
C VAL A 996 12.89 9.59 2.17
N LEU A 997 11.71 9.16 2.59
CA LEU A 997 11.57 8.18 3.67
C LEU A 997 11.66 6.76 3.10
N ASN A 998 12.59 5.93 3.61
CA ASN A 998 12.93 4.62 3.02
C ASN A 998 11.80 3.59 3.05
N GLY A 999 10.80 3.75 3.92
CA GLY A 999 9.68 2.80 3.98
C GLY A 999 8.66 2.98 2.86
N PHE A 1000 8.64 4.12 2.16
CA PHE A 1000 7.66 4.38 1.10
C PHE A 1000 8.21 4.06 -0.29
N PRO A 1001 7.36 3.75 -1.29
CA PRO A 1001 7.83 3.58 -2.66
C PRO A 1001 8.53 4.83 -3.19
N TYR A 1002 9.66 4.67 -3.87
CA TYR A 1002 10.41 5.79 -4.45
C TYR A 1002 11.05 5.44 -5.79
N VAL A 1003 11.25 6.48 -6.58
CA VAL A 1003 11.98 6.46 -7.85
C VAL A 1003 13.28 7.24 -7.67
N LEU A 1004 14.37 6.66 -8.17
CA LEU A 1004 15.70 7.21 -8.14
C LEU A 1004 16.20 7.59 -9.53
N VAL A 1005 16.57 8.85 -9.70
CA VAL A 1005 17.29 9.32 -10.89
C VAL A 1005 18.79 9.35 -10.58
N LEU A 1006 19.55 8.49 -11.27
CA LEU A 1006 20.97 8.28 -11.05
C LEU A 1006 21.80 9.00 -12.11
N ALA A 1007 22.70 9.89 -11.70
CA ALA A 1007 23.70 10.49 -12.59
C ALA A 1007 24.93 9.59 -12.73
N HIS A 1008 25.38 9.37 -13.97
CA HIS A 1008 26.60 8.64 -14.30
C HIS A 1008 27.63 9.58 -14.92
N GLY A 1009 28.86 9.57 -14.42
CA GLY A 1009 29.94 10.42 -14.94
C GLY A 1009 29.71 11.91 -14.70
N ALA A 1010 29.41 12.31 -13.46
CA ALA A 1010 29.13 13.70 -13.16
C ALA A 1010 30.40 14.56 -13.00
N HIS A 1011 30.44 15.68 -13.72
CA HIS A 1011 31.53 16.65 -13.74
C HIS A 1011 31.07 18.00 -13.18
N VAL A 1012 31.64 18.39 -12.03
CA VAL A 1012 31.28 19.63 -11.30
C VAL A 1012 32.35 20.68 -11.56
N THR A 1013 31.97 21.89 -11.96
CA THR A 1013 32.93 23.00 -12.13
C THR A 1013 32.89 23.94 -10.93
N GLN A 1014 34.04 24.19 -10.29
CA GLN A 1014 34.11 25.03 -9.09
C GLN A 1014 33.57 26.45 -9.35
N GLY A 1015 32.71 26.93 -8.45
CA GLY A 1015 32.07 28.25 -8.55
C GLY A 1015 30.88 28.31 -9.52
N VAL A 1016 30.57 27.22 -10.22
CA VAL A 1016 29.41 27.11 -11.12
C VAL A 1016 28.41 26.10 -10.55
N PRO A 1017 27.13 26.46 -10.36
CA PRO A 1017 26.14 25.52 -9.84
C PRO A 1017 25.85 24.34 -10.80
N ALA A 1018 25.94 24.56 -12.10
CA ALA A 1018 25.59 23.57 -13.12
C ALA A 1018 26.59 22.39 -13.16
N VAL A 1019 26.05 21.18 -13.31
CA VAL A 1019 26.82 19.94 -13.45
C VAL A 1019 26.54 19.32 -14.82
N THR A 1020 27.59 18.83 -15.45
CA THR A 1020 27.46 18.00 -16.67
C THR A 1020 27.51 16.53 -16.28
N VAL A 1021 26.67 15.70 -16.88
CA VAL A 1021 26.67 14.25 -16.66
C VAL A 1021 26.79 13.56 -18.01
N ASP A 1022 27.52 12.45 -18.05
CA ASP A 1022 27.68 11.66 -19.28
C ASP A 1022 26.35 10.99 -19.68
N SER A 1023 25.63 10.48 -18.68
CA SER A 1023 24.32 9.88 -18.84
C SER A 1023 23.57 9.85 -17.50
N TYR A 1024 22.30 9.47 -17.53
CA TYR A 1024 21.53 9.15 -16.34
C TYR A 1024 20.67 7.91 -16.55
N SER A 1025 20.29 7.26 -15.46
CA SER A 1025 19.28 6.20 -15.45
C SER A 1025 18.18 6.53 -14.45
N VAL A 1026 16.97 6.06 -14.71
CA VAL A 1026 15.84 6.18 -13.78
C VAL A 1026 15.50 4.78 -13.33
N VAL A 1027 15.54 4.55 -12.02
CA VAL A 1027 15.22 3.24 -11.46
C VAL A 1027 14.22 3.37 -10.33
N ASP A 1028 13.37 2.37 -10.14
CA ASP A 1028 12.57 2.26 -8.91
C ASP A 1028 13.43 1.83 -7.71
N GLN A 1029 12.82 1.71 -6.53
CA GLN A 1029 13.48 1.21 -5.32
C GLN A 1029 14.10 -0.19 -5.47
N ASP A 1030 13.63 -0.98 -6.44
CA ASP A 1030 14.09 -2.34 -6.72
C ASP A 1030 15.25 -2.35 -7.73
N GLY A 1031 15.54 -1.23 -8.38
CA GLY A 1031 16.53 -1.10 -9.44
C GLY A 1031 16.03 -1.50 -10.83
N ASN A 1032 14.72 -1.63 -11.05
CA ASN A 1032 14.13 -1.77 -12.39
C ASN A 1032 14.14 -0.44 -13.12
N ASP A 1033 14.13 -0.47 -14.46
CA ASP A 1033 13.95 0.74 -15.27
C ASP A 1033 12.58 1.38 -14.99
N ALA A 1034 12.60 2.58 -14.43
CA ALA A 1034 11.44 3.40 -14.15
C ALA A 1034 11.38 4.65 -15.05
N GLY A 1035 12.06 4.62 -16.20
CA GLY A 1035 12.10 5.75 -17.14
C GLY A 1035 10.71 6.18 -17.64
N ALA A 1036 9.75 5.26 -17.73
CA ALA A 1036 8.37 5.57 -18.12
C ALA A 1036 7.53 6.19 -16.98
N TRP A 1037 8.03 6.15 -15.74
CA TRP A 1037 7.30 6.66 -14.57
C TRP A 1037 7.55 8.13 -14.33
N VAL A 1038 8.43 8.72 -15.12
CA VAL A 1038 8.85 10.09 -14.95
C VAL A 1038 8.74 10.88 -16.25
N ASP A 1039 8.39 12.15 -16.13
CA ASP A 1039 8.25 13.08 -17.23
C ASP A 1039 9.34 14.15 -17.16
N GLY A 1040 9.96 14.46 -18.30
CA GLY A 1040 10.98 15.52 -18.43
C GLY A 1040 12.42 14.99 -18.54
N ALA A 1041 13.38 15.92 -18.45
CA ALA A 1041 14.82 15.61 -18.52
C ALA A 1041 15.54 16.24 -17.31
N PRO A 1042 16.43 15.49 -16.64
CA PRO A 1042 17.05 15.97 -15.42
C PRO A 1042 18.07 17.08 -15.70
N THR A 1043 18.00 18.15 -14.91
CA THR A 1043 19.04 19.17 -14.82
C THR A 1043 19.85 18.94 -13.55
N TRP A 1044 21.17 18.84 -13.69
CA TRP A 1044 22.06 18.44 -12.61
C TRP A 1044 22.83 19.62 -12.04
N PHE A 1045 23.09 19.57 -10.74
CA PHE A 1045 23.79 20.63 -10.06
C PHE A 1045 24.47 20.18 -8.76
N ALA A 1046 25.35 21.03 -8.23
CA ALA A 1046 26.08 20.80 -6.98
C ALA A 1046 26.30 22.11 -6.20
N ASP A 1047 26.83 22.00 -4.99
CA ASP A 1047 27.24 23.17 -4.19
C ASP A 1047 28.43 23.90 -4.86
N PRO A 1048 28.27 25.17 -5.28
CA PRO A 1048 29.34 25.92 -5.94
C PRO A 1048 30.51 26.25 -5.00
N GLY A 1049 30.32 26.12 -3.67
CA GLY A 1049 31.32 26.41 -2.64
C GLY A 1049 32.29 25.26 -2.34
N LEU A 1050 32.22 24.14 -3.05
CA LEU A 1050 33.08 22.98 -2.81
C LEU A 1050 34.54 23.24 -3.25
N ALA A 1051 35.47 22.63 -2.52
CA ALA A 1051 36.89 22.69 -2.85
C ALA A 1051 37.21 21.82 -4.08
N ALA A 1052 38.18 22.25 -4.90
CA ALA A 1052 38.67 21.45 -6.02
C ALA A 1052 39.18 20.08 -5.56
N GLY A 1053 38.86 19.04 -6.30
CA GLY A 1053 39.18 17.64 -5.98
C GLY A 1053 38.28 16.99 -4.94
N ALA A 1054 37.31 17.71 -4.35
CA ALA A 1054 36.30 17.09 -3.50
C ALA A 1054 35.39 16.18 -4.33
N VAL A 1055 35.00 15.04 -3.75
CA VAL A 1055 33.85 14.26 -4.24
C VAL A 1055 32.61 14.96 -3.72
N ALA A 1056 31.78 15.43 -4.65
CA ALA A 1056 30.55 16.14 -4.38
C ALA A 1056 29.36 15.21 -4.57
N HIS A 1057 28.39 15.29 -3.66
CA HIS A 1057 27.04 14.82 -3.97
C HIS A 1057 26.44 15.73 -5.04
N VAL A 1058 25.94 15.13 -6.11
CA VAL A 1058 25.28 15.82 -7.22
C VAL A 1058 23.78 15.59 -7.10
N GLY A 1059 23.04 16.69 -7.16
CA GLY A 1059 21.60 16.68 -7.16
C GLY A 1059 21.02 16.93 -8.54
N GLY A 1060 19.74 16.60 -8.73
CA GLY A 1060 19.01 16.91 -9.95
C GLY A 1060 17.61 17.49 -9.72
N ALA A 1061 17.06 18.11 -10.76
CA ALA A 1061 15.68 18.58 -10.84
C ALA A 1061 15.17 18.44 -12.29
N GLY A 1062 13.99 18.96 -12.62
CA GLY A 1062 13.48 19.00 -14.01
C GLY A 1062 12.77 17.73 -14.47
N VAL A 1063 12.72 16.71 -13.63
CA VAL A 1063 11.91 15.51 -13.80
C VAL A 1063 10.82 15.47 -12.73
N THR A 1064 9.61 15.03 -13.09
CA THR A 1064 8.48 14.81 -12.19
C THR A 1064 7.95 13.40 -12.33
N LEU A 1065 7.29 12.88 -11.29
CA LEU A 1065 6.53 11.62 -11.44
C LEU A 1065 5.37 11.83 -12.40
N ALA A 1066 5.20 10.88 -13.31
CA ALA A 1066 4.06 10.85 -14.20
C ALA A 1066 2.78 10.60 -13.39
N ALA A 1067 1.66 11.16 -13.85
CA ALA A 1067 0.39 11.11 -13.14
C ALA A 1067 -0.13 9.67 -12.87
N ALA A 1068 0.33 8.69 -13.64
CA ALA A 1068 -0.01 7.28 -13.46
C ALA A 1068 0.67 6.63 -12.23
N TYR A 1069 1.64 7.28 -11.60
CA TYR A 1069 2.41 6.75 -10.46
C TYR A 1069 2.29 7.64 -9.21
N PRO A 1070 1.07 7.95 -8.73
CA PRO A 1070 0.82 9.00 -7.73
C PRO A 1070 1.20 8.60 -6.29
N PHE A 1071 1.72 7.39 -6.08
CA PHE A 1071 2.08 6.85 -4.76
C PHE A 1071 3.60 6.81 -4.51
N HIS A 1072 4.42 7.22 -5.48
CA HIS A 1072 5.87 7.17 -5.36
C HIS A 1072 6.44 8.51 -4.88
N GLN A 1073 7.59 8.44 -4.22
CA GLN A 1073 8.48 9.57 -3.99
C GLN A 1073 9.49 9.65 -5.14
N LEU A 1074 10.09 10.82 -5.38
CA LEU A 1074 11.13 10.99 -6.39
C LEU A 1074 12.36 11.62 -5.74
N THR A 1075 13.52 11.01 -5.93
CA THR A 1075 14.79 11.59 -5.49
C THR A 1075 15.89 11.33 -6.51
N TYR A 1076 17.00 12.06 -6.40
CA TYR A 1076 18.11 12.02 -7.33
C TYR A 1076 19.40 11.72 -6.57
N LEU A 1077 20.25 10.86 -7.14
CA LEU A 1077 21.56 10.53 -6.58
C LEU A 1077 22.65 10.63 -7.66
N GLY A 1078 23.79 11.19 -7.27
CA GLY A 1078 24.96 11.27 -8.12
C GLY A 1078 26.20 11.61 -7.31
N ALA A 1079 27.35 11.17 -7.81
CA ALA A 1079 28.66 11.57 -7.29
C ALA A 1079 29.46 12.18 -8.42
N GLY A 1080 30.01 13.37 -8.19
CA GLY A 1080 30.84 14.07 -9.15
C GLY A 1080 32.15 14.55 -8.54
N VAL A 1081 33.16 14.74 -9.37
CA VAL A 1081 34.45 15.31 -8.94
C VAL A 1081 34.47 16.80 -9.28
N VAL A 1082 34.82 17.64 -8.30
CA VAL A 1082 34.95 19.08 -8.48
C VAL A 1082 36.24 19.41 -9.23
N GLN A 1083 36.08 19.94 -10.45
CA GLN A 1083 37.15 20.43 -11.31
C GLN A 1083 37.35 21.93 -11.12
N SER A 1084 38.59 22.39 -11.24
CA SER A 1084 38.94 23.82 -11.14
C SER A 1084 38.35 24.62 -12.31
N SER A 1085 37.74 25.78 -12.04
CA SER A 1085 37.36 26.72 -13.10
C SER A 1085 38.58 27.51 -13.59
N SER A 1086 38.92 27.34 -14.87
CA SER A 1086 39.83 28.26 -15.56
C SER A 1086 39.01 29.15 -16.49
N THR A 1087 38.70 30.39 -16.07
CA THR A 1087 37.98 31.36 -16.89
C THR A 1087 38.81 32.63 -17.08
N ALA A 1088 38.87 33.16 -18.30
CA ALA A 1088 39.40 34.50 -18.57
C ALA A 1088 38.30 35.55 -18.34
N ASN A 1089 38.65 36.71 -17.76
CA ASN A 1089 37.69 37.79 -17.46
C ASN A 1089 38.25 39.14 -17.92
N LEU A 1090 37.86 39.58 -19.12
CA LEU A 1090 38.44 40.75 -19.79
C LEU A 1090 37.64 42.04 -19.49
N THR A 1091 38.35 43.13 -19.17
CA THR A 1091 37.78 44.47 -18.95
C THR A 1091 38.53 45.50 -19.79
N LEU A 1092 37.80 46.32 -20.56
CA LEU A 1092 38.32 47.39 -21.43
C LEU A 1092 38.09 48.77 -20.79
N THR A 1093 39.06 49.68 -20.91
CA THR A 1093 38.90 51.11 -20.59
C THR A 1093 39.52 51.99 -21.67
N LEU A 1094 38.81 53.03 -22.10
CA LEU A 1094 39.27 54.02 -23.06
C LEU A 1094 39.45 55.38 -22.37
N THR A 1095 40.59 56.04 -22.59
CA THR A 1095 40.88 57.39 -22.09
C THR A 1095 41.37 58.28 -23.22
N GLN A 1096 40.70 59.41 -23.43
CA GLN A 1096 41.04 60.40 -24.46
C GLN A 1096 42.03 61.45 -23.94
N GLY A 1097 43.08 61.74 -24.71
CA GLY A 1097 44.24 62.53 -24.30
C GLY A 1097 44.18 64.06 -24.39
N SER A 1098 42.99 64.71 -24.50
CA SER A 1098 42.73 66.19 -24.68
C SER A 1098 42.36 66.63 -26.12
N PRO A 1099 41.67 67.77 -26.37
CA PRO A 1099 40.48 68.38 -25.73
C PRO A 1099 39.15 67.94 -26.43
N ASP A 1100 37.98 68.36 -25.91
CA ASP A 1100 36.63 67.99 -26.41
C ASP A 1100 36.33 68.39 -27.88
N TYR A 1101 37.22 69.17 -28.48
CA TYR A 1101 37.13 69.63 -29.87
C TYR A 1101 38.52 69.75 -30.51
N VAL A 1102 38.61 69.50 -31.82
CA VAL A 1102 39.89 69.48 -32.56
C VAL A 1102 39.72 70.12 -33.94
N THR A 1103 40.74 70.84 -34.42
CA THR A 1103 40.77 71.51 -35.73
C THR A 1103 41.53 70.69 -36.78
N TYR A 1104 41.37 71.05 -38.07
CA TYR A 1104 41.95 70.30 -39.20
C TYR A 1104 43.47 70.12 -39.10
N GLY A 1105 43.96 68.92 -39.44
CA GLY A 1105 45.39 68.61 -39.45
C GLY A 1105 46.04 68.41 -38.07
N ARG A 1106 45.25 68.35 -36.99
CA ARG A 1106 45.70 67.95 -35.65
C ARG A 1106 45.53 66.45 -35.43
N ILE A 1107 46.32 65.92 -34.51
CA ILE A 1107 46.30 64.51 -34.08
C ILE A 1107 45.50 64.43 -32.78
N VAL A 1108 44.66 63.40 -32.69
CA VAL A 1108 43.94 63.02 -31.48
C VAL A 1108 44.56 61.75 -30.91
N ASP A 1109 44.84 61.77 -29.61
CA ASP A 1109 45.46 60.65 -28.90
C ASP A 1109 44.42 59.90 -28.05
N TYR A 1110 44.37 58.58 -28.22
CA TYR A 1110 43.59 57.67 -27.38
C TYR A 1110 44.51 56.67 -26.68
N VAL A 1111 44.19 56.38 -25.42
CA VAL A 1111 44.83 55.33 -24.62
C VAL A 1111 43.76 54.30 -24.28
N VAL A 1112 43.91 53.08 -24.76
CA VAL A 1112 42.97 51.98 -24.49
C VAL A 1112 43.67 50.91 -23.67
N THR A 1113 43.09 50.46 -22.57
CA THR A 1113 43.63 49.39 -21.74
C THR A 1113 42.67 48.20 -21.68
N LEU A 1114 43.16 47.00 -22.00
CA LEU A 1114 42.44 45.74 -21.85
C LEU A 1114 43.10 44.92 -20.73
N SER A 1115 42.34 44.50 -19.73
CA SER A 1115 42.85 43.79 -18.55
C SER A 1115 42.17 42.44 -18.36
N ASN A 1116 42.92 41.40 -17.98
CA ASN A 1116 42.37 40.10 -17.64
C ASN A 1116 42.39 39.90 -16.12
N SER A 1117 41.23 39.97 -15.48
CA SER A 1117 41.05 39.69 -14.06
C SER A 1117 40.70 38.23 -13.74
N GLY A 1118 40.62 37.38 -14.77
CA GLY A 1118 40.26 35.97 -14.66
C GLY A 1118 41.44 35.07 -14.24
N SER A 1119 41.16 33.78 -14.04
CA SER A 1119 42.13 32.76 -13.64
C SER A 1119 42.78 32.01 -14.82
N ALA A 1120 42.34 32.26 -16.06
CA ALA A 1120 42.91 31.66 -17.28
C ALA A 1120 43.48 32.70 -18.27
N THR A 1121 44.47 32.29 -19.07
CA THR A 1121 45.01 33.10 -20.16
C THR A 1121 44.01 33.20 -21.32
N ALA A 1122 43.60 34.43 -21.67
CA ALA A 1122 42.81 34.71 -22.86
C ALA A 1122 43.72 34.60 -24.09
N THR A 1123 43.52 33.63 -24.99
CA THR A 1123 44.41 33.38 -26.13
C THR A 1123 43.67 33.48 -27.46
N GLY A 1124 44.15 34.32 -28.37
CA GLY A 1124 43.60 34.44 -29.73
C GLY A 1124 42.33 35.29 -29.83
N HIS A 1125 42.05 36.12 -28.84
CA HIS A 1125 40.90 37.03 -28.87
C HIS A 1125 41.17 38.18 -29.84
N ALA A 1126 40.20 38.50 -30.69
CA ALA A 1126 40.31 39.62 -31.61
C ALA A 1126 40.05 40.94 -30.88
N VAL A 1127 40.95 41.90 -31.07
CA VAL A 1127 40.84 43.28 -30.64
C VAL A 1127 40.73 44.15 -31.87
N GLN A 1128 39.65 44.90 -31.97
CA GLN A 1128 39.33 45.70 -33.14
C GLN A 1128 39.14 47.16 -32.76
N ALA A 1129 39.59 48.05 -33.63
CA ALA A 1129 39.30 49.47 -33.51
C ALA A 1129 38.91 50.06 -34.86
N SER A 1130 37.81 50.78 -34.86
CA SER A 1130 37.30 51.47 -36.04
C SER A 1130 37.29 52.97 -35.82
N PHE A 1131 37.61 53.69 -36.90
CA PHE A 1131 37.65 55.14 -36.92
C PHE A 1131 36.58 55.62 -37.90
N GLY A 1132 35.69 56.49 -37.42
CA GLY A 1132 34.60 57.09 -38.17
C GLY A 1132 34.66 58.62 -38.14
N GLY A 1133 33.76 59.26 -38.89
CA GLY A 1133 33.76 60.72 -38.99
C GLY A 1133 35.03 61.26 -39.65
N GLY A 1134 35.43 62.50 -39.36
CA GLY A 1134 36.53 63.20 -40.03
C GLY A 1134 37.95 62.65 -39.85
N ALA A 1135 38.12 61.37 -39.49
CA ALA A 1135 39.40 60.70 -39.33
C ALA A 1135 40.13 60.51 -40.68
N ASP A 1136 41.43 60.79 -40.71
CA ASP A 1136 42.30 60.27 -41.76
C ASP A 1136 42.73 58.85 -41.39
N VAL A 1137 41.82 57.90 -41.65
CA VAL A 1137 42.00 56.50 -41.27
C VAL A 1137 43.30 55.92 -41.84
N GLY A 1138 43.70 56.30 -43.05
CA GLY A 1138 44.93 55.81 -43.68
C GLY A 1138 46.22 56.31 -43.03
N ALA A 1139 46.14 57.41 -42.28
CA ALA A 1139 47.28 58.03 -41.58
C ALA A 1139 47.25 57.79 -40.05
N ALA A 1140 46.24 57.11 -39.53
CA ALA A 1140 46.19 56.72 -38.11
C ALA A 1140 47.33 55.73 -37.81
N THR A 1141 47.97 55.89 -36.65
CA THR A 1141 49.05 55.00 -36.19
C THR A 1141 48.75 54.52 -34.78
N TRP A 1142 49.10 53.28 -34.47
CA TRP A 1142 48.87 52.73 -33.14
C TRP A 1142 50.05 51.85 -32.69
N GLN A 1143 50.23 51.75 -31.38
CA GLN A 1143 51.24 50.92 -30.73
C GLN A 1143 50.61 50.14 -29.58
N CYS A 1144 50.82 48.82 -29.52
CA CYS A 1144 50.43 48.00 -28.38
C CYS A 1144 51.60 47.81 -27.41
N ILE A 1145 51.29 47.86 -26.11
CA ILE A 1145 52.21 47.61 -25.00
C ILE A 1145 51.64 46.43 -24.19
N ALA A 1146 52.29 45.28 -24.31
CA ALA A 1146 51.99 44.11 -23.48
C ALA A 1146 52.45 44.35 -22.03
N GLY A 1147 51.56 44.17 -21.04
CA GLY A 1147 51.89 44.40 -19.63
C GLY A 1147 52.68 43.27 -18.95
N SER A 1148 53.02 42.21 -19.69
CA SER A 1148 53.92 41.15 -19.21
C SER A 1148 54.65 40.49 -20.39
N VAL A 1149 55.69 39.71 -20.10
CA VAL A 1149 56.43 38.91 -21.10
C VAL A 1149 55.62 37.71 -21.64
N GLU A 1150 54.54 37.35 -20.96
CA GLU A 1150 53.63 36.26 -21.33
C GLU A 1150 52.41 36.78 -22.10
N ALA A 1151 52.22 38.09 -22.18
CA ALA A 1151 51.22 38.74 -23.01
C ALA A 1151 51.76 39.01 -24.42
N ALA A 1152 50.90 38.89 -25.44
CA ALA A 1152 51.27 39.07 -26.84
C ALA A 1152 50.23 39.90 -27.61
N CYS A 1153 50.72 40.85 -28.41
CA CYS A 1153 49.97 41.67 -29.36
C CYS A 1153 50.89 42.13 -30.49
N ALA A 1154 50.32 42.67 -31.57
CA ALA A 1154 51.11 43.31 -32.63
C ALA A 1154 51.77 44.60 -32.10
N THR A 1155 53.09 44.74 -32.30
CA THR A 1155 53.87 45.82 -31.66
C THR A 1155 53.47 47.23 -32.10
N ALA A 1156 53.02 47.41 -33.35
CA ALA A 1156 52.50 48.67 -33.89
C ALA A 1156 51.84 48.44 -35.28
N GLY A 1157 51.01 49.38 -35.73
CA GLY A 1157 50.41 49.36 -37.06
C GLY A 1157 49.94 50.74 -37.54
N ASN A 1158 49.53 50.80 -38.81
CA ASN A 1158 48.90 51.97 -39.43
C ASN A 1158 47.48 51.58 -39.88
N GLY A 1159 46.53 52.50 -39.80
CA GLY A 1159 45.13 52.21 -40.14
C GLY A 1159 44.31 51.67 -38.97
N PRO A 1160 43.15 51.01 -39.24
CA PRO A 1160 42.33 50.36 -38.21
C PRO A 1160 43.12 49.28 -37.46
N ILE A 1161 42.68 48.96 -36.24
CA ILE A 1161 43.27 47.88 -35.43
C ILE A 1161 42.49 46.61 -35.69
N ASP A 1162 43.22 45.53 -35.98
CA ASP A 1162 42.72 44.16 -36.06
C ASP A 1162 43.84 43.25 -35.52
N ASP A 1163 43.85 43.05 -34.20
CA ASP A 1163 44.95 42.46 -33.45
C ASP A 1163 44.50 41.22 -32.70
N ALA A 1164 45.23 40.12 -32.84
CA ALA A 1164 44.94 38.87 -32.12
C ALA A 1164 45.82 38.80 -30.87
N VAL A 1165 45.20 38.83 -29.69
CA VAL A 1165 45.93 39.02 -28.43
C VAL A 1165 45.98 37.78 -27.55
N THR A 1166 47.04 37.68 -26.76
CA THR A 1166 47.15 36.74 -25.63
C THR A 1166 47.36 37.51 -24.34
N ILE A 1167 46.49 37.34 -23.34
CA ILE A 1167 46.50 38.10 -22.08
C ILE A 1167 46.40 37.14 -20.87
N PRO A 1168 47.49 36.94 -20.10
CA PRO A 1168 47.48 36.11 -18.90
C PRO A 1168 46.65 36.68 -17.74
N PRO A 1169 46.29 35.86 -16.73
CA PRO A 1169 45.66 36.31 -15.49
C PRO A 1169 46.39 37.47 -14.81
N GLY A 1170 45.64 38.50 -14.40
CA GLY A 1170 46.17 39.67 -13.70
C GLY A 1170 46.97 40.64 -14.57
N VAL A 1171 47.02 40.44 -15.89
CA VAL A 1171 47.80 41.28 -16.83
C VAL A 1171 46.87 42.25 -17.57
N SER A 1172 47.37 43.45 -17.82
CA SER A 1172 46.74 44.44 -18.70
C SER A 1172 47.61 44.72 -19.91
N MET A 1173 47.01 45.09 -21.04
CA MET A 1173 47.69 45.58 -22.23
C MET A 1173 47.16 46.96 -22.60
N THR A 1174 48.00 47.81 -23.18
CA THR A 1174 47.63 49.19 -23.50
C THR A 1174 47.93 49.52 -24.95
N TRP A 1175 46.96 50.07 -25.68
CA TRP A 1175 47.14 50.65 -27.01
C TRP A 1175 47.24 52.18 -26.90
N LEU A 1176 48.28 52.73 -27.52
CA LEU A 1176 48.45 54.16 -27.76
C LEU A 1176 48.11 54.42 -29.22
N ILE A 1177 47.13 55.27 -29.47
CA ILE A 1177 46.53 55.44 -30.79
C ILE A 1177 46.55 56.93 -31.14
N HIS A 1178 47.13 57.25 -32.29
CA HIS A 1178 47.24 58.60 -32.82
C HIS A 1178 46.41 58.71 -34.10
N VAL A 1179 45.36 59.52 -34.08
CA VAL A 1179 44.42 59.66 -35.20
C VAL A 1179 44.49 61.08 -35.76
N PRO A 1180 45.06 61.28 -36.96
CA PRO A 1180 45.01 62.57 -37.62
C PRO A 1180 43.57 62.89 -38.09
N VAL A 1181 43.17 64.15 -37.97
CA VAL A 1181 41.91 64.64 -38.58
C VAL A 1181 42.16 64.95 -40.06
N ALA A 1182 41.35 64.36 -40.95
CA ALA A 1182 41.48 64.52 -42.40
C ALA A 1182 41.35 65.99 -42.83
N THR A 1183 42.20 66.39 -43.77
CA THR A 1183 42.36 67.79 -44.20
C THR A 1183 41.19 68.33 -45.05
N ALA A 1184 40.20 67.49 -45.38
CA ALA A 1184 39.05 67.83 -46.24
C ALA A 1184 37.67 67.71 -45.54
N THR A 1185 37.62 67.43 -44.23
CA THR A 1185 36.35 67.19 -43.53
C THR A 1185 35.57 68.50 -43.32
N GLN A 1186 34.25 68.51 -43.54
CA GLN A 1186 33.38 69.62 -43.09
C GLN A 1186 33.19 69.56 -41.56
N ALA A 1187 32.55 70.57 -40.94
CA ALA A 1187 32.18 70.49 -39.52
C ALA A 1187 31.35 69.21 -39.27
N GLY A 1188 31.68 68.46 -38.22
CA GLY A 1188 31.15 67.11 -37.98
C GLY A 1188 31.72 66.49 -36.71
N THR A 1189 31.78 65.16 -36.65
CA THR A 1189 32.36 64.40 -35.53
C THR A 1189 33.58 63.59 -35.98
N LEU A 1190 34.42 63.24 -35.02
CA LEU A 1190 35.44 62.18 -35.11
C LEU A 1190 35.01 61.10 -34.11
N ASP A 1191 34.64 59.94 -34.63
CA ASP A 1191 34.10 58.84 -33.84
C ASP A 1191 35.14 57.72 -33.75
N PHE A 1192 35.36 57.21 -32.53
CA PHE A 1192 36.29 56.13 -32.27
C PHE A 1192 35.59 55.05 -31.44
N GLU A 1193 35.65 53.82 -31.94
CA GLU A 1193 35.11 52.65 -31.27
C GLU A 1193 36.21 51.60 -31.14
N PHE A 1194 36.36 51.05 -29.93
CA PHE A 1194 37.29 49.97 -29.66
C PHE A 1194 36.54 48.79 -29.01
N SER A 1195 36.78 47.59 -29.52
CA SER A 1195 36.13 46.37 -29.07
C SER A 1195 37.13 45.23 -28.88
N ALA A 1196 36.81 44.32 -27.98
CA ALA A 1196 37.54 43.06 -27.78
C ALA A 1196 36.56 41.89 -27.61
N GLU A 1197 36.82 40.77 -28.28
CA GLU A 1197 35.98 39.57 -28.18
C GLU A 1197 36.16 38.85 -26.81
N GLY A 1198 35.05 38.56 -26.11
CA GLY A 1198 35.03 37.92 -24.78
C GLY A 1198 33.62 37.47 -24.35
N LEU A 1199 33.48 36.93 -23.11
CA LEU A 1199 32.21 36.40 -22.55
C LEU A 1199 31.05 37.41 -22.59
N ASP A 1200 31.37 38.71 -22.64
CA ASP A 1200 30.56 39.81 -23.18
C ASP A 1200 31.49 40.67 -24.06
N PRO A 1201 31.10 41.09 -25.28
CA PRO A 1201 31.91 42.02 -26.07
C PRO A 1201 32.01 43.35 -25.34
N VAL A 1202 33.21 43.70 -24.87
CA VAL A 1202 33.42 44.98 -24.20
C VAL A 1202 33.72 46.03 -25.27
N VAL A 1203 32.80 46.97 -25.42
CA VAL A 1203 32.91 48.09 -26.39
C VAL A 1203 32.99 49.39 -25.60
N ASP A 1204 33.95 50.23 -25.95
CA ASP A 1204 34.04 51.60 -25.45
C ASP A 1204 34.17 52.56 -26.65
N HIS A 1205 33.55 53.75 -26.53
CA HIS A 1205 33.46 54.70 -27.63
C HIS A 1205 33.76 56.13 -27.18
N ALA A 1206 34.35 56.91 -28.08
CA ALA A 1206 34.61 58.32 -27.87
C ALA A 1206 34.28 59.12 -29.14
N THR A 1207 33.57 60.23 -28.97
CA THR A 1207 33.19 61.15 -30.05
C THR A 1207 33.75 62.54 -29.76
N ILE A 1208 34.48 63.10 -30.72
CA ILE A 1208 35.03 64.47 -30.65
C ILE A 1208 34.35 65.35 -31.69
N VAL A 1209 34.03 66.60 -31.32
CA VAL A 1209 33.41 67.56 -32.24
C VAL A 1209 34.48 68.28 -33.08
N LEU A 1210 34.24 68.36 -34.39
CA LEU A 1210 35.11 69.05 -35.36
C LEU A 1210 34.49 70.39 -35.77
N PHE A 1211 35.21 71.49 -35.55
CA PHE A 1211 34.81 72.84 -35.97
C PHE A 1211 35.46 73.27 -37.28
N ARG A 1212 34.76 74.15 -38.03
CA ARG A 1212 35.26 74.79 -39.25
C ARG A 1212 36.18 75.98 -38.91
N ASP A 1213 37.18 76.25 -39.75
CA ASP A 1213 38.12 77.37 -39.58
C ASP A 1213 37.43 78.72 -39.34
N GLY A 1214 37.84 79.43 -38.27
CA GLY A 1214 37.40 80.79 -37.94
C GLY A 1214 36.73 81.00 -36.57
N PHE A 1215 36.84 80.06 -35.62
CA PHE A 1215 36.28 80.20 -34.26
C PHE A 1215 37.37 80.50 -33.23
N ASP A 1216 37.93 81.71 -33.30
CA ASP A 1216 38.84 82.27 -32.29
C ASP A 1216 38.00 82.75 -31.09
N GLY A 1217 38.00 81.94 -30.03
CA GLY A 1217 37.18 82.16 -28.84
C GLY A 1217 37.41 83.51 -28.17
N VAL A 1218 36.46 84.44 -28.34
CA VAL A 1218 36.23 85.57 -27.43
C VAL A 1218 34.72 85.78 -27.24
N GLN A 1219 34.29 85.61 -25.98
CA GLN A 1219 33.07 86.07 -25.30
C GLN A 1219 31.80 86.35 -26.13
N ASP A 1220 30.68 85.65 -25.88
CA ASP A 1220 29.70 86.09 -24.88
C ASP A 1220 28.57 85.06 -24.69
N THR A 1221 28.08 85.04 -23.45
CA THR A 1221 26.88 84.45 -22.89
C THR A 1221 25.64 84.54 -23.81
N ILE A 1222 24.84 83.45 -23.90
CA ILE A 1222 23.36 83.37 -24.03
C ILE A 1222 22.89 82.21 -24.96
N LEU A 1223 22.02 81.34 -24.40
CA LEU A 1223 21.22 80.21 -24.96
C LEU A 1223 21.92 78.83 -25.03
N ALA A 1224 21.70 77.85 -24.14
CA ALA A 1224 20.47 77.13 -23.75
C ALA A 1224 19.88 76.22 -24.85
N ARG A 1225 20.33 74.95 -24.90
CA ARG A 1225 19.51 73.72 -24.90
C ARG A 1225 20.39 72.49 -25.01
#